data_AF-A0A917P0Z9-F1
#
_entry.id   AF-A0A917P0Z9-F1
#
_cell.length_a   1.000
_cell.length_b   1.000
_cell.length_c   1.000
_cell.angle_alpha   90.00
_cell.angle_beta   90.00
_cell.angle_gamma   90.00
#
_symmetry.space_group_name_H-M   'P 1'
#
loop_
_entity.id
_entity.type
_entity.pdbx_description
1 polymer ?
#
loop_
_entity_poly.entity_id
_entity_poly.type
_entity_poly.pdbx_seq_one_letter_code
_entity_poly.pdbx_strand_id
1 'polypeptide(L)'
;MRPAGNGPPGGERASKRPRITARTLRAGLTSLLAALLVGSLAPAAHAAALPKPSPAAAVSAAGQSWPGNLPNTTGGKDYYIDATHGHDDAAGTSPKIAWRSLAKANATTFKPGDRILLKAGEQWQDEQLWPKGSGSAGKPITISAYGDPHAGRPYIATNGKVPSPFNADGTKNPKTVGLTGAIVLRNQQYWDVDSVELSNDDDFATDITTGSYVRDGIMVSINADLLKDGEDSIMDHFRISNIYVHNLDGPSSWQKIHYGGVDFQVFGSKSYKDYGTGGYYFKDVRIEDNTFENVELHAVQFAFNWFGADSADSGQYDESGKWHDGWEQLWVRTRDLYSRDVYIGHNYAESIGQGAFQLADTQRMTVEYNEVNGFLKRYDAVSCALYLWAGADSTMQYNEVYGGPDNEYDGTPWDLEYTNFNVTYQYNYSHDNAAGWMAYMGNSSNSVARYNLSVNDNGVLVKNMLSTNYSPTYFANNTFVYDGADLDYVHDETFLSRVHFLNNIFYNTSKTAPTTWYRRTGALRQAVFANNDYYEASGKHSAQEPADPDGLRADPKFTGDPADYVTGAGVDRIRKAAAHFSLSKDSPLIDAGRYNAHLGTADFLGTHLYYGDAPDIGIAEAPLGKRVAHPVDDDPIEEETDDRVNLALGKTVTASSTHPGANGTLTADKLTDGDLTTRWAAADDATYPITLDINFGSDTTFDEVYLDEYTDAGTNPRVQSFELQRWDPGTGQWVTFASRENGIGHDLTVTGFSSVTTSRLRVSLTGQIATETYTPTLTEIAVYHTGK
;
A
#
# COMPACT_ATOMS: atom_id res chain seq x y z
N MET A 1 10.28 -40.10 11.43
CA MET A 1 9.88 -41.51 11.48
C MET A 1 8.50 -41.57 12.16
N ARG A 2 7.43 -41.83 11.37
CA ARG A 2 6.00 -42.04 11.75
C ARG A 2 5.22 -40.90 12.44
N PRO A 3 3.87 -40.84 12.33
CA PRO A 3 2.98 -41.44 11.33
C PRO A 3 1.86 -40.50 10.78
N ALA A 4 1.16 -41.06 9.79
CA ALA A 4 0.07 -40.53 9.00
C ALA A 4 -1.33 -40.60 9.67
N GLY A 5 -2.28 -39.83 9.11
CA GLY A 5 -3.67 -40.25 8.89
C GLY A 5 -4.76 -39.49 9.65
N ASN A 6 -5.62 -38.75 8.92
CA ASN A 6 -7.04 -39.10 8.73
C ASN A 6 -7.81 -37.94 8.07
N GLY A 7 -8.60 -38.26 7.03
CA GLY A 7 -9.55 -37.35 6.41
C GLY A 7 -10.81 -37.11 7.25
N PRO A 8 -11.66 -36.15 6.90
CA PRO A 8 -12.89 -35.87 7.64
C PRO A 8 -14.07 -36.70 7.10
N PRO A 9 -14.96 -37.21 7.96
CA PRO A 9 -16.28 -37.67 7.56
C PRO A 9 -17.32 -36.55 7.73
N GLY A 10 -18.29 -36.51 6.83
CA GLY A 10 -19.49 -35.68 6.96
C GLY A 10 -20.46 -36.18 8.03
N GLY A 11 -21.35 -35.29 8.46
CA GLY A 11 -22.45 -35.59 9.38
C GLY A 11 -23.34 -34.38 9.66
N GLU A 12 -24.60 -34.50 9.23
CA GLU A 12 -25.73 -33.55 9.28
C GLU A 12 -26.29 -33.24 10.70
N ARG A 13 -27.01 -32.08 10.79
CA ARG A 13 -28.17 -31.74 11.67
C ARG A 13 -27.87 -31.46 13.16
N ALA A 14 -28.48 -30.52 13.90
CA ALA A 14 -29.65 -29.65 13.69
C ALA A 14 -29.78 -28.57 14.81
N SER A 15 -30.34 -27.42 14.40
CA SER A 15 -31.38 -26.62 15.08
C SER A 15 -31.08 -25.60 16.22
N LYS A 16 -31.65 -24.41 15.99
CA LYS A 16 -32.30 -23.43 16.90
C LYS A 16 -31.43 -22.37 17.60
N ARG A 17 -31.38 -21.19 16.96
CA ARG A 17 -31.44 -19.86 17.62
C ARG A 17 -32.89 -19.45 17.86
N PRO A 18 -33.21 -18.63 18.88
CA PRO A 18 -34.35 -17.73 18.84
C PRO A 18 -33.97 -16.33 18.33
N ARG A 19 -34.89 -15.76 17.57
CA ARG A 19 -34.96 -14.37 17.08
C ARG A 19 -35.49 -13.42 18.16
N ILE A 20 -35.36 -12.11 17.88
CA ILE A 20 -36.40 -11.03 17.82
C ILE A 20 -35.68 -9.69 18.11
N THR A 21 -35.78 -8.56 17.39
CA THR A 21 -36.59 -7.96 16.29
C THR A 21 -36.02 -6.54 16.07
N ALA A 22 -36.28 -5.70 15.06
CA ALA A 22 -36.97 -5.71 13.76
C ALA A 22 -36.80 -4.30 13.16
N ARG A 23 -36.82 -4.19 11.82
CA ARG A 23 -37.75 -3.35 11.02
C ARG A 23 -37.33 -3.38 9.54
N THR A 24 -37.92 -4.26 8.75
CA THR A 24 -39.07 -4.05 7.82
C THR A 24 -38.67 -3.60 6.42
N LEU A 25 -38.46 -4.58 5.53
CA LEU A 25 -38.72 -4.49 4.09
C LEU A 25 -40.19 -4.78 3.81
N ARG A 26 -40.79 -4.05 2.86
CA ARG A 26 -42.05 -4.41 2.20
C ARG A 26 -41.78 -5.41 1.07
N ALA A 27 -42.59 -6.47 1.07
CA ALA A 27 -42.57 -7.59 0.16
C ALA A 27 -43.33 -7.32 -1.14
N GLY A 28 -43.00 -8.12 -2.17
CA GLY A 28 -43.78 -8.33 -3.37
C GLY A 28 -43.26 -9.54 -4.16
N LEU A 29 -43.57 -10.75 -3.68
CA LEU A 29 -43.33 -12.03 -4.36
C LEU A 29 -44.32 -12.22 -5.53
N THR A 30 -43.88 -12.81 -6.65
CA THR A 30 -44.52 -14.02 -7.22
C THR A 30 -43.59 -14.74 -8.19
N SER A 31 -43.53 -16.05 -8.02
CA SER A 31 -42.76 -17.05 -8.76
C SER A 31 -43.62 -17.76 -9.83
N LEU A 32 -43.03 -18.24 -10.93
CA LEU A 32 -43.11 -19.64 -11.39
C LEU A 32 -42.32 -19.93 -12.69
N LEU A 33 -41.95 -21.21 -12.82
CA LEU A 33 -41.11 -21.88 -13.83
C LEU A 33 -41.77 -22.16 -15.20
N ALA A 34 -40.90 -22.23 -16.22
CA ALA A 34 -40.77 -23.22 -17.30
C ALA A 34 -41.66 -23.21 -18.58
N ALA A 35 -40.95 -23.24 -19.73
CA ALA A 35 -41.03 -24.19 -20.86
C ALA A 35 -41.04 -23.57 -22.28
N LEU A 36 -40.24 -24.20 -23.15
CA LEU A 36 -39.89 -23.90 -24.54
C LEU A 36 -41.07 -23.66 -25.51
N LEU A 37 -40.86 -22.83 -26.53
CA LEU A 37 -41.20 -23.18 -27.92
C LEU A 37 -40.35 -22.40 -28.94
N VAL A 38 -39.92 -23.13 -29.97
CA VAL A 38 -39.07 -22.72 -31.10
C VAL A 38 -39.78 -21.70 -32.00
N GLY A 39 -39.07 -20.63 -32.37
CA GLY A 39 -39.50 -19.66 -33.38
C GLY A 39 -38.29 -19.06 -34.08
N SER A 40 -38.02 -19.54 -35.30
CA SER A 40 -37.00 -19.03 -36.21
C SER A 40 -37.29 -17.59 -36.63
N LEU A 41 -36.48 -16.64 -36.16
CA LEU A 41 -36.30 -15.33 -36.79
C LEU A 41 -34.83 -14.95 -36.61
N ALA A 42 -34.07 -14.94 -37.69
CA ALA A 42 -32.79 -14.24 -37.73
C ALA A 42 -33.06 -12.73 -37.62
N PRO A 43 -32.31 -11.99 -36.79
CA PRO A 43 -32.16 -10.56 -36.99
C PRO A 43 -30.71 -10.23 -37.32
N ALA A 44 -30.59 -9.51 -38.43
CA ALA A 44 -29.49 -8.66 -38.88
C ALA A 44 -28.31 -8.46 -37.90
N ALA A 45 -27.11 -8.76 -38.41
CA ALA A 45 -25.86 -8.16 -37.96
C ALA A 45 -26.06 -6.64 -37.79
N HIS A 46 -26.20 -6.21 -36.54
CA HIS A 46 -25.98 -4.82 -36.18
C HIS A 46 -24.46 -4.70 -36.02
N ALA A 47 -23.83 -4.03 -36.98
CA ALA A 47 -22.54 -3.40 -36.74
C ALA A 47 -22.74 -2.44 -35.55
N ALA A 48 -22.35 -2.88 -34.35
CA ALA A 48 -22.29 -2.02 -33.20
C ALA A 48 -21.25 -0.94 -33.51
N ALA A 49 -21.68 0.32 -33.43
CA ALA A 49 -20.82 1.46 -33.62
C ALA A 49 -19.69 1.41 -32.60
N LEU A 50 -18.44 1.57 -33.08
CA LEU A 50 -17.26 1.82 -32.25
C LEU A 50 -17.59 2.86 -31.18
N PRO A 51 -17.18 2.67 -29.91
CA PRO A 51 -17.36 3.68 -28.89
C PRO A 51 -16.69 4.99 -29.34
N LYS A 52 -17.39 6.11 -29.12
CA LYS A 52 -16.83 7.44 -29.35
C LYS A 52 -15.66 7.65 -28.38
N PRO A 53 -14.58 8.33 -28.79
CA PRO A 53 -13.44 8.60 -27.92
C PRO A 53 -13.90 9.37 -26.67
N SER A 54 -13.46 8.88 -25.51
CA SER A 54 -13.66 9.52 -24.22
C SER A 54 -12.94 10.89 -24.20
N PRO A 55 -13.49 11.95 -23.59
CA PRO A 55 -12.91 13.30 -23.67
C PRO A 55 -11.63 13.54 -22.85
N ALA A 56 -11.03 12.52 -22.21
CA ALA A 56 -9.81 12.66 -21.42
C ALA A 56 -8.51 12.33 -22.19
N ALA A 57 -8.60 11.77 -23.39
CA ALA A 57 -7.44 11.51 -24.26
C ALA A 57 -7.00 12.78 -25.01
N ALA A 58 -6.45 13.77 -24.30
CA ALA A 58 -5.92 14.97 -24.94
C ALA A 58 -4.71 15.57 -24.22
N VAL A 59 -3.63 14.81 -24.12
CA VAL A 59 -2.27 15.37 -24.19
C VAL A 59 -1.42 14.56 -25.17
N SER A 60 -1.90 14.34 -26.40
CA SER A 60 -0.93 14.38 -27.50
C SER A 60 -0.74 15.86 -27.81
N ALA A 61 0.50 16.34 -27.74
CA ALA A 61 0.82 17.69 -28.19
C ALA A 61 0.45 17.80 -29.67
N ALA A 62 -0.75 18.33 -29.95
CA ALA A 62 -1.20 18.61 -31.29
C ALA A 62 -0.18 19.54 -31.97
N GLY A 63 0.66 18.97 -32.84
CA GLY A 63 1.68 19.71 -33.60
C GLY A 63 3.13 19.22 -33.48
N GLN A 64 3.46 18.19 -32.69
CA GLN A 64 4.79 17.56 -32.77
C GLN A 64 4.87 16.54 -33.92
N SER A 65 5.95 16.59 -34.70
CA SER A 65 6.24 15.56 -35.69
C SER A 65 6.57 14.23 -35.00
N TRP A 66 6.13 13.10 -35.57
CA TRP A 66 6.52 11.78 -35.09
C TRP A 66 8.05 11.60 -35.08
N PRO A 67 8.65 10.90 -34.10
CA PRO A 67 10.10 10.66 -34.05
C PRO A 67 10.64 9.94 -35.29
N GLY A 68 9.86 9.04 -35.88
CA GLY A 68 10.22 8.35 -37.14
C GLY A 68 10.35 9.26 -38.35
N ASN A 69 9.78 10.48 -38.34
CA ASN A 69 9.97 11.46 -39.41
C ASN A 69 11.34 12.18 -39.33
N LEU A 70 11.98 12.14 -38.16
CA LEU A 70 13.28 12.77 -37.95
C LEU A 70 14.41 11.85 -38.43
N PRO A 71 15.57 12.40 -38.83
CA PRO A 71 16.73 11.61 -39.21
C PRO A 71 17.14 10.63 -38.10
N ASN A 72 17.47 9.40 -38.47
CA ASN A 72 18.03 8.42 -37.56
C ASN A 72 19.46 8.85 -37.13
N THR A 73 19.63 9.20 -35.86
CA THR A 73 20.91 9.66 -35.30
C THR A 73 21.77 8.55 -34.69
N THR A 74 21.24 7.34 -34.49
CA THR A 74 21.96 6.19 -33.92
C THR A 74 22.77 5.43 -34.97
N GLY A 75 22.56 5.74 -36.25
CA GLY A 75 23.34 5.25 -37.38
C GLY A 75 22.96 3.85 -37.85
N GLY A 76 21.82 3.32 -37.41
CA GLY A 76 21.23 2.12 -38.00
C GLY A 76 20.27 2.45 -39.15
N LYS A 77 19.45 1.47 -39.52
CA LYS A 77 18.58 1.52 -40.69
C LYS A 77 17.12 1.63 -40.30
N ASP A 78 16.38 2.43 -41.06
CA ASP A 78 14.94 2.58 -40.89
C ASP A 78 14.18 1.55 -41.73
N TYR A 79 13.25 0.86 -41.09
CA TYR A 79 12.31 -0.07 -41.70
C TYR A 79 10.89 0.46 -41.52
N TYR A 80 10.20 0.67 -42.64
CA TYR A 80 8.88 1.28 -42.70
C TYR A 80 7.83 0.20 -42.90
N ILE A 81 6.72 0.28 -42.15
CA ILE A 81 5.59 -0.65 -42.23
C ILE A 81 4.31 0.17 -42.47
N ASP A 82 3.55 -0.20 -43.49
CA ASP A 82 2.32 0.45 -43.94
C ASP A 82 1.29 -0.64 -44.23
N ALA A 83 0.29 -0.80 -43.35
CA ALA A 83 -0.69 -1.88 -43.42
C ALA A 83 -1.51 -1.85 -44.72
N THR A 84 -1.79 -0.66 -45.26
CA THR A 84 -2.63 -0.48 -46.44
C THR A 84 -1.84 -0.58 -47.75
N HIS A 85 -0.68 0.07 -47.85
CA HIS A 85 0.07 0.24 -49.11
C HIS A 85 1.41 -0.51 -49.16
N GLY A 86 1.85 -1.12 -48.07
CA GLY A 86 3.09 -1.87 -48.00
C GLY A 86 3.05 -3.19 -48.79
N HIS A 87 4.23 -3.79 -48.98
CA HIS A 87 4.40 -5.10 -49.60
C HIS A 87 5.55 -5.89 -48.93
N ASP A 88 5.32 -7.14 -48.53
CA ASP A 88 6.30 -7.91 -47.74
C ASP A 88 7.47 -8.50 -48.55
N ASP A 89 7.41 -8.41 -49.88
CA ASP A 89 8.53 -8.67 -50.79
C ASP A 89 9.39 -7.41 -51.05
N ALA A 90 8.94 -6.23 -50.60
CA ALA A 90 9.71 -5.00 -50.68
C ALA A 90 10.87 -4.97 -49.67
N ALA A 91 11.81 -4.06 -49.90
CA ALA A 91 12.99 -3.93 -49.03
C ALA A 91 12.68 -3.31 -47.65
N GLY A 92 11.56 -2.60 -47.51
CA GLY A 92 11.14 -1.95 -46.26
C GLY A 92 11.87 -0.65 -45.94
N THR A 93 12.78 -0.16 -46.81
CA THR A 93 13.80 0.84 -46.42
C THR A 93 13.43 2.29 -46.74
N SER A 94 12.19 2.55 -47.15
CA SER A 94 11.62 3.89 -47.28
C SER A 94 10.09 3.80 -47.27
N PRO A 95 9.36 4.90 -47.00
CA PRO A 95 7.89 4.90 -47.02
C PRO A 95 7.27 4.34 -48.31
N LYS A 96 7.91 4.55 -49.47
CA LYS A 96 7.39 4.10 -50.78
C LYS A 96 7.54 2.61 -51.05
N ILE A 97 8.38 1.92 -50.28
CA ILE A 97 8.67 0.49 -50.40
C ILE A 97 8.59 -0.17 -49.01
N ALA A 98 7.64 0.27 -48.20
CA ALA A 98 7.35 -0.23 -46.88
C ALA A 98 6.92 -1.71 -46.91
N TRP A 99 7.15 -2.43 -45.82
CA TRP A 99 6.51 -3.72 -45.57
C TRP A 99 5.04 -3.53 -45.23
N ARG A 100 4.25 -4.60 -45.34
CA ARG A 100 2.82 -4.57 -45.01
C ARG A 100 2.56 -5.07 -43.60
N SER A 101 3.09 -6.26 -43.28
CA SER A 101 2.72 -6.99 -42.06
C SER A 101 3.76 -6.87 -40.94
N LEU A 102 3.31 -7.02 -39.70
CA LEU A 102 4.19 -7.22 -38.55
C LEU A 102 4.89 -8.58 -38.63
N ALA A 103 4.28 -9.57 -39.28
CA ALA A 103 4.92 -10.86 -39.56
C ALA A 103 6.26 -10.72 -40.31
N LYS A 104 6.35 -9.78 -41.26
CA LYS A 104 7.62 -9.49 -41.97
C LYS A 104 8.67 -8.88 -41.03
N ALA A 105 8.25 -8.00 -40.12
CA ALA A 105 9.14 -7.45 -39.09
C ALA A 105 9.61 -8.54 -38.11
N ASN A 106 8.71 -9.42 -37.67
CA ASN A 106 9.01 -10.53 -36.76
C ASN A 106 10.00 -11.54 -37.34
N ALA A 107 10.04 -11.68 -38.66
CA ALA A 107 10.98 -12.53 -39.38
C ALA A 107 12.37 -11.87 -39.58
N THR A 108 12.54 -10.60 -39.20
CA THR A 108 13.78 -9.84 -39.36
C THR A 108 14.55 -9.77 -38.04
N THR A 109 15.87 -9.99 -38.11
CA THR A 109 16.78 -9.71 -36.98
C THR A 109 17.42 -8.34 -37.17
N PHE A 110 16.93 -7.38 -36.40
CA PHE A 110 17.39 -5.99 -36.37
C PHE A 110 18.77 -5.87 -35.71
N LYS A 111 19.48 -4.79 -36.04
CA LYS A 111 20.84 -4.47 -35.60
C LYS A 111 20.85 -3.20 -34.75
N PRO A 112 21.90 -2.96 -33.94
CA PRO A 112 21.99 -1.75 -33.13
C PRO A 112 21.79 -0.46 -33.94
N GLY A 113 20.86 0.38 -33.48
CA GLY A 113 20.47 1.64 -34.10
C GLY A 113 19.37 1.53 -35.16
N ASP A 114 18.89 0.33 -35.48
CA ASP A 114 17.79 0.17 -36.43
C ASP A 114 16.48 0.74 -35.85
N ARG A 115 15.58 1.21 -36.72
CA ARG A 115 14.24 1.66 -36.33
C ARG A 115 13.16 0.88 -37.08
N ILE A 116 12.13 0.46 -36.35
CA ILE A 116 10.88 -0.12 -36.85
C ILE A 116 9.84 0.99 -36.79
N LEU A 117 9.51 1.53 -37.95
CA LEU A 117 8.64 2.70 -38.10
C LEU A 117 7.28 2.26 -38.63
N LEU A 118 6.27 2.37 -37.78
CA LEU A 118 4.87 2.08 -38.08
C LEU A 118 4.18 3.35 -38.60
N LYS A 119 3.45 3.26 -39.71
CA LYS A 119 2.81 4.43 -40.29
C LYS A 119 1.62 4.87 -39.44
N ALA A 120 1.60 6.16 -39.09
CA ALA A 120 0.55 6.82 -38.35
C ALA A 120 -0.84 6.63 -39.02
N GLY A 121 -1.85 6.39 -38.19
CA GLY A 121 -3.23 6.11 -38.61
C GLY A 121 -3.48 4.72 -39.22
N GLU A 122 -2.44 3.89 -39.43
CA GLU A 122 -2.63 2.50 -39.84
C GLU A 122 -2.95 1.61 -38.64
N GLN A 123 -3.60 0.47 -38.91
CA GLN A 123 -3.95 -0.52 -37.90
C GLN A 123 -3.51 -1.92 -38.34
N TRP A 124 -2.96 -2.69 -37.40
CA TRP A 124 -2.66 -4.10 -37.56
C TRP A 124 -3.58 -4.93 -36.68
N GLN A 125 -4.64 -5.44 -37.28
CA GLN A 125 -5.65 -6.27 -36.64
C GLN A 125 -5.16 -7.72 -36.59
N ASP A 126 -5.35 -8.38 -35.44
CA ASP A 126 -5.00 -9.79 -35.22
C ASP A 126 -3.50 -10.11 -35.33
N GLU A 127 -2.63 -9.10 -35.24
CA GLU A 127 -1.19 -9.24 -35.36
C GLU A 127 -0.48 -8.84 -34.07
N GLN A 128 0.66 -9.49 -33.82
CA GLN A 128 1.56 -9.21 -32.70
C GLN A 128 2.93 -8.76 -33.25
N LEU A 129 3.55 -7.77 -32.62
CA LEU A 129 4.92 -7.35 -32.91
C LEU A 129 5.90 -8.01 -31.95
N TRP A 130 6.57 -9.06 -32.41
CA TRP A 130 7.64 -9.75 -31.71
C TRP A 130 8.94 -9.69 -32.53
N PRO A 131 9.62 -8.53 -32.56
CA PRO A 131 10.84 -8.35 -33.33
C PRO A 131 12.00 -9.15 -32.73
N LYS A 132 13.10 -9.25 -33.48
CA LYS A 132 14.30 -9.99 -33.07
C LYS A 132 15.52 -9.07 -33.09
N GLY A 133 16.40 -9.25 -32.11
CA GLY A 133 17.66 -8.52 -32.02
C GLY A 133 17.77 -7.76 -30.69
N SER A 134 18.96 -7.21 -30.46
CA SER A 134 19.24 -6.29 -29.36
C SER A 134 20.00 -5.11 -29.91
N GLY A 135 19.78 -3.94 -29.33
CA GLY A 135 20.60 -2.78 -29.57
C GLY A 135 21.97 -2.92 -28.88
N SER A 136 22.63 -1.78 -28.73
CA SER A 136 23.83 -1.66 -27.90
C SER A 136 23.85 -0.28 -27.25
N ALA A 137 24.74 -0.06 -26.27
CA ALA A 137 24.93 1.25 -25.66
C ALA A 137 25.05 2.38 -26.71
N GLY A 138 24.20 3.41 -26.58
CA GLY A 138 24.12 4.56 -27.49
C GLY A 138 23.51 4.26 -28.87
N LYS A 139 23.07 3.02 -29.12
CA LYS A 139 22.43 2.57 -30.37
C LYS A 139 21.29 1.58 -30.07
N PRO A 140 20.23 2.01 -29.35
CA PRO A 140 19.05 1.17 -29.14
C PRO A 140 18.37 0.83 -30.47
N ILE A 141 17.58 -0.23 -30.48
CA ILE A 141 16.61 -0.46 -31.55
C ILE A 141 15.32 0.25 -31.15
N THR A 142 14.73 1.03 -32.05
CA THR A 142 13.54 1.84 -31.74
C THR A 142 12.30 1.32 -32.47
N ILE A 143 11.16 1.25 -31.79
CA ILE A 143 9.82 1.12 -32.39
C ILE A 143 9.13 2.47 -32.26
N SER A 144 8.70 3.08 -33.37
CA SER A 144 8.08 4.41 -33.37
C SER A 144 7.09 4.61 -34.52
N ALA A 145 6.42 5.77 -34.54
CA ALA A 145 5.52 6.21 -35.60
C ALA A 145 6.25 7.02 -36.70
N TYR A 146 5.73 6.99 -37.93
CA TYR A 146 6.09 7.93 -39.00
C TYR A 146 4.87 8.35 -39.82
N GLY A 147 4.99 9.41 -40.61
CA GLY A 147 3.92 9.91 -41.49
C GLY A 147 3.26 11.18 -40.96
N ASP A 148 1.96 11.31 -41.20
CA ASP A 148 1.20 12.51 -40.82
C ASP A 148 0.98 12.57 -39.29
N PRO A 149 1.46 13.59 -38.56
CA PRO A 149 1.22 13.77 -37.12
C PRO A 149 -0.25 13.90 -36.75
N HIS A 150 -1.13 14.22 -37.71
CA HIS A 150 -2.57 14.35 -37.47
C HIS A 150 -3.35 13.05 -37.69
N ALA A 151 -2.71 11.98 -38.16
CA ALA A 151 -3.39 10.72 -38.45
C ALA A 151 -3.65 9.83 -37.22
N GLY A 152 -3.13 10.22 -36.05
CA GLY A 152 -3.16 9.40 -34.83
C GLY A 152 -2.01 8.39 -34.75
N ARG A 153 -1.84 7.77 -33.59
CA ARG A 153 -0.79 6.76 -33.38
C ARG A 153 -1.06 5.52 -34.25
N PRO A 154 -0.03 4.82 -34.75
CA PRO A 154 -0.19 3.48 -35.31
C PRO A 154 -0.75 2.53 -34.23
N TYR A 155 -1.75 1.73 -34.60
CA TYR A 155 -2.49 0.88 -33.66
C TYR A 155 -2.23 -0.61 -33.90
N ILE A 156 -1.78 -1.32 -32.88
CA ILE A 156 -1.64 -2.79 -32.87
C ILE A 156 -2.77 -3.37 -32.02
N ALA A 157 -3.71 -4.04 -32.67
CA ALA A 157 -4.84 -4.72 -32.04
C ALA A 157 -4.63 -6.23 -32.13
N THR A 158 -4.13 -6.83 -31.05
CA THR A 158 -3.87 -8.28 -31.04
C THR A 158 -5.14 -9.11 -30.94
N ASN A 159 -6.23 -8.52 -30.44
CA ASN A 159 -7.54 -9.14 -30.27
C ASN A 159 -7.50 -10.50 -29.55
N GLY A 160 -6.68 -10.61 -28.49
CA GLY A 160 -6.48 -11.84 -27.73
C GLY A 160 -5.70 -12.95 -28.47
N LYS A 161 -5.20 -12.71 -29.68
CA LYS A 161 -4.47 -13.70 -30.50
C LYS A 161 -2.99 -13.80 -30.14
N VAL A 162 -2.72 -13.96 -28.85
CA VAL A 162 -1.40 -14.17 -28.29
C VAL A 162 -1.24 -15.61 -27.76
N PRO A 163 -0.01 -16.18 -27.76
CA PRO A 163 0.22 -17.50 -27.19
C PRO A 163 -0.17 -17.58 -25.70
N SER A 164 -0.93 -18.61 -25.33
CA SER A 164 -1.16 -18.91 -23.90
C SER A 164 0.16 -19.26 -23.21
N PRO A 165 0.47 -18.67 -22.05
CA PRO A 165 1.68 -19.00 -21.31
C PRO A 165 1.55 -20.29 -20.47
N PHE A 166 0.41 -20.97 -20.56
CA PHE A 166 0.13 -22.23 -19.86
C PHE A 166 0.03 -23.43 -20.81
N ASN A 167 0.38 -24.61 -20.31
CA ASN A 167 0.05 -25.88 -20.93
C ASN A 167 -1.41 -26.23 -20.68
N ALA A 168 -1.93 -27.24 -21.39
CA ALA A 168 -3.33 -27.69 -21.24
C ALA A 168 -3.68 -28.22 -19.82
N ASP A 169 -2.67 -28.58 -19.02
CA ASP A 169 -2.82 -28.99 -17.62
C ASP A 169 -2.73 -27.81 -16.62
N GLY A 170 -2.65 -26.58 -17.12
CA GLY A 170 -2.52 -25.36 -16.32
C GLY A 170 -1.10 -25.08 -15.81
N THR A 171 -0.10 -25.90 -16.14
CA THR A 171 1.30 -25.66 -15.75
C THR A 171 1.96 -24.61 -16.64
N LYS A 172 3.03 -23.98 -16.16
CA LYS A 172 3.83 -23.03 -16.94
C LYS A 172 4.30 -23.66 -18.26
N ASN A 173 4.08 -22.98 -19.37
CA ASN A 173 4.67 -23.33 -20.65
C ASN A 173 5.91 -22.46 -20.91
N PRO A 174 7.13 -22.98 -20.68
CA PRO A 174 8.37 -22.21 -20.82
C PRO A 174 8.62 -21.71 -22.25
N LYS A 175 7.91 -22.23 -23.26
CA LYS A 175 8.06 -21.78 -24.65
C LYS A 175 7.27 -20.50 -24.92
N THR A 176 6.14 -20.32 -24.27
CA THR A 176 5.16 -19.27 -24.57
C THR A 176 4.97 -18.26 -23.46
N VAL A 177 5.37 -18.56 -22.22
CA VAL A 177 5.48 -17.54 -21.17
C VAL A 177 6.38 -16.38 -21.63
N GLY A 178 5.94 -15.16 -21.30
CA GLY A 178 6.54 -13.91 -21.75
C GLY A 178 6.32 -13.59 -23.24
N LEU A 179 5.31 -14.19 -23.89
CA LEU A 179 4.91 -13.87 -25.29
C LEU A 179 3.48 -13.30 -25.39
N THR A 180 2.96 -12.72 -24.32
CA THR A 180 1.55 -12.36 -24.16
C THR A 180 1.22 -10.92 -24.56
N GLY A 181 2.21 -10.11 -24.92
CA GLY A 181 2.04 -8.70 -25.29
C GLY A 181 1.68 -8.42 -26.73
N ALA A 182 1.08 -7.26 -27.02
CA ALA A 182 1.01 -6.71 -28.36
C ALA A 182 2.40 -6.40 -28.94
N ILE A 183 3.31 -5.94 -28.07
CA ILE A 183 4.75 -5.92 -28.31
C ILE A 183 5.45 -6.89 -27.36
N VAL A 184 6.40 -7.67 -27.88
CA VAL A 184 7.17 -8.65 -27.09
C VAL A 184 8.67 -8.44 -27.25
N LEU A 185 9.37 -8.28 -26.11
CA LEU A 185 10.83 -8.18 -26.02
C LEU A 185 11.35 -9.24 -25.03
N ARG A 186 11.63 -10.45 -25.53
CA ARG A 186 12.09 -11.58 -24.70
C ARG A 186 13.56 -11.90 -24.91
N ASN A 187 14.36 -11.87 -23.84
CA ASN A 187 15.82 -12.02 -23.86
C ASN A 187 16.49 -11.02 -24.80
N GLN A 188 16.04 -9.76 -24.74
CA GLN A 188 16.49 -8.67 -25.57
C GLN A 188 16.80 -7.45 -24.71
N GLN A 189 17.66 -6.56 -25.19
CA GLN A 189 18.10 -5.36 -24.47
C GLN A 189 18.40 -4.20 -25.43
N TYR A 190 18.50 -2.99 -24.90
CA TYR A 190 18.66 -1.72 -25.63
C TYR A 190 17.51 -1.47 -26.60
N TRP A 191 16.30 -1.30 -26.05
CA TRP A 191 15.09 -1.04 -26.81
C TRP A 191 14.39 0.25 -26.39
N ASP A 192 14.00 1.02 -27.40
CA ASP A 192 13.12 2.18 -27.24
C ASP A 192 11.78 1.85 -27.91
N VAL A 193 10.68 2.11 -27.23
CA VAL A 193 9.32 1.98 -27.75
C VAL A 193 8.59 3.28 -27.50
N ASP A 194 8.13 3.93 -28.57
CA ASP A 194 7.45 5.20 -28.45
C ASP A 194 6.28 5.37 -29.43
N SER A 195 5.33 6.23 -29.05
CA SER A 195 4.30 6.74 -29.96
C SER A 195 3.39 5.68 -30.60
N VAL A 196 3.10 4.58 -29.90
CA VAL A 196 2.22 3.50 -30.37
C VAL A 196 0.92 3.41 -29.55
N GLU A 197 -0.13 2.89 -30.17
CA GLU A 197 -1.40 2.54 -29.53
C GLU A 197 -1.56 1.01 -29.54
N LEU A 198 -1.95 0.43 -28.41
CA LEU A 198 -1.95 -1.02 -28.17
C LEU A 198 -3.23 -1.46 -27.48
N SER A 199 -3.80 -2.57 -27.95
CA SER A 199 -4.89 -3.29 -27.26
C SER A 199 -4.72 -4.80 -27.37
N ASN A 200 -5.36 -5.51 -26.44
CA ASN A 200 -5.33 -6.96 -26.37
C ASN A 200 -6.60 -7.50 -25.71
N ASP A 201 -7.73 -7.28 -26.37
CA ASP A 201 -9.06 -7.71 -25.93
C ASP A 201 -9.67 -8.61 -27.01
N ASP A 202 -10.11 -9.82 -26.67
CA ASP A 202 -10.71 -10.76 -27.63
C ASP A 202 -12.17 -10.43 -27.99
N ASP A 203 -12.90 -9.79 -27.09
CA ASP A 203 -14.28 -9.36 -27.26
C ASP A 203 -14.60 -8.14 -26.39
N PHE A 204 -14.56 -6.96 -27.01
CA PHE A 204 -14.91 -5.66 -26.40
C PHE A 204 -16.33 -5.60 -25.77
N ALA A 205 -17.19 -6.61 -26.00
CA ALA A 205 -18.50 -6.69 -25.37
C ALA A 205 -18.49 -7.43 -24.02
N THR A 206 -17.49 -8.27 -23.74
CA THR A 206 -17.50 -9.21 -22.61
C THR A 206 -16.12 -9.37 -21.98
N ASP A 207 -15.96 -8.88 -20.74
CA ASP A 207 -14.70 -9.04 -20.00
C ASP A 207 -14.44 -10.50 -19.56
N ILE A 208 -13.18 -10.93 -19.59
CA ILE A 208 -12.73 -12.21 -19.05
C ILE A 208 -12.60 -12.12 -17.53
N THR A 209 -13.54 -12.72 -16.82
CA THR A 209 -13.50 -12.72 -15.35
C THR A 209 -12.76 -13.92 -14.75
N THR A 210 -12.54 -15.00 -15.50
CA THR A 210 -11.92 -16.24 -15.01
C THR A 210 -11.08 -16.91 -16.08
N GLY A 211 -10.11 -17.72 -15.65
CA GLY A 211 -9.30 -18.55 -16.55
C GLY A 211 -7.82 -18.21 -16.46
N SER A 212 -7.09 -18.54 -17.53
CA SER A 212 -5.63 -18.46 -17.61
C SER A 212 -5.16 -17.66 -18.83
N TYR A 213 -6.01 -16.78 -19.35
CA TYR A 213 -5.73 -15.96 -20.53
C TYR A 213 -5.11 -14.64 -20.11
N VAL A 214 -3.79 -14.60 -19.97
CA VAL A 214 -3.10 -13.35 -19.61
C VAL A 214 -2.62 -12.65 -20.87
N ARG A 215 -2.65 -11.32 -20.86
CA ARG A 215 -2.48 -10.47 -22.04
C ARG A 215 -1.69 -9.24 -21.64
N ASP A 216 -0.79 -8.75 -22.50
CA ASP A 216 -0.05 -7.54 -22.22
C ASP A 216 -0.23 -6.50 -23.33
N GLY A 217 0.00 -5.23 -23.01
CA GLY A 217 0.34 -4.24 -24.01
C GLY A 217 1.77 -4.47 -24.50
N ILE A 218 2.73 -4.34 -23.58
CA ILE A 218 4.15 -4.62 -23.82
C ILE A 218 4.64 -5.62 -22.78
N MET A 219 5.16 -6.76 -23.25
CA MET A 219 5.79 -7.78 -22.42
C MET A 219 7.30 -7.77 -22.62
N VAL A 220 8.04 -7.41 -21.58
CA VAL A 220 9.52 -7.47 -21.53
C VAL A 220 9.91 -8.60 -20.58
N SER A 221 10.65 -9.59 -21.07
CA SER A 221 10.92 -10.78 -20.26
C SER A 221 12.32 -11.35 -20.37
N ILE A 222 12.79 -11.93 -19.26
CA ILE A 222 13.97 -12.79 -19.21
C ILE A 222 13.51 -14.22 -18.95
N ASN A 223 13.66 -15.08 -19.96
CA ASN A 223 13.57 -16.52 -19.81
C ASN A 223 14.97 -17.10 -19.58
N ALA A 224 15.29 -17.37 -18.33
CA ALA A 224 16.57 -17.93 -17.91
C ALA A 224 16.85 -19.32 -18.50
N ASP A 225 15.83 -20.10 -18.85
CA ASP A 225 16.01 -21.44 -19.42
C ASP A 225 16.42 -21.41 -20.90
N LEU A 226 16.21 -20.28 -21.58
CA LEU A 226 16.54 -20.12 -23.00
C LEU A 226 17.90 -19.43 -23.22
N LEU A 227 18.48 -18.85 -22.17
CA LEU A 227 19.82 -18.27 -22.21
C LEU A 227 20.87 -19.38 -22.12
N LYS A 228 21.86 -19.33 -22.99
CA LYS A 228 23.00 -20.27 -22.98
C LYS A 228 24.07 -19.79 -22.01
N ASP A 229 24.93 -20.70 -21.56
CA ASP A 229 26.09 -20.36 -20.73
C ASP A 229 26.93 -19.25 -21.40
N GLY A 230 27.12 -18.15 -20.67
CA GLY A 230 27.88 -16.99 -21.13
C GLY A 230 27.11 -15.97 -21.99
N GLU A 231 25.82 -16.20 -22.28
CA GLU A 231 24.94 -15.13 -22.77
C GLU A 231 24.67 -14.12 -21.65
N ASP A 232 24.34 -12.90 -22.05
CA ASP A 232 24.03 -11.84 -21.10
C ASP A 232 22.74 -12.16 -20.35
N SER A 233 22.82 -12.21 -19.03
CA SER A 233 21.69 -12.46 -18.15
C SER A 233 21.10 -11.17 -17.60
N ILE A 234 21.74 -10.04 -17.86
CA ILE A 234 21.29 -8.71 -17.48
C ILE A 234 20.76 -8.04 -18.75
N MET A 235 19.50 -7.60 -18.72
CA MET A 235 18.93 -6.87 -19.86
C MET A 235 18.98 -5.37 -19.54
N ASP A 236 19.83 -4.65 -20.28
CA ASP A 236 20.10 -3.23 -20.05
C ASP A 236 19.28 -2.35 -21.01
N HIS A 237 18.89 -1.16 -20.54
CA HIS A 237 18.31 -0.08 -21.32
C HIS A 237 16.96 -0.36 -21.99
N PHE A 238 15.91 0.17 -21.36
CA PHE A 238 14.57 0.23 -21.93
C PHE A 238 13.99 1.64 -21.79
N ARG A 239 13.47 2.20 -22.88
CA ARG A 239 12.73 3.46 -22.89
C ARG A 239 11.34 3.21 -23.45
N ILE A 240 10.31 3.35 -22.62
CA ILE A 240 8.92 3.14 -23.01
C ILE A 240 8.19 4.46 -22.75
N SER A 241 7.81 5.16 -23.82
CA SER A 241 7.25 6.50 -23.68
C SER A 241 6.17 6.86 -24.68
N ASN A 242 5.27 7.77 -24.30
CA ASN A 242 4.22 8.28 -25.21
C ASN A 242 3.39 7.13 -25.84
N ILE A 243 3.17 6.03 -25.12
CA ILE A 243 2.29 4.94 -25.58
C ILE A 243 0.87 5.11 -25.03
N TYR A 244 -0.09 4.49 -25.69
CA TYR A 244 -1.46 4.38 -25.20
C TYR A 244 -1.84 2.91 -25.20
N VAL A 245 -2.03 2.34 -24.02
CA VAL A 245 -2.51 0.97 -23.85
C VAL A 245 -3.93 1.04 -23.35
N HIS A 246 -4.85 0.39 -24.05
CA HIS A 246 -6.24 0.37 -23.66
C HIS A 246 -6.93 -0.92 -24.05
N ASN A 247 -8.03 -1.24 -23.36
CA ASN A 247 -8.81 -2.45 -23.60
C ASN A 247 -7.88 -3.67 -23.63
N LEU A 248 -7.31 -3.94 -22.47
CA LEU A 248 -6.52 -5.12 -22.24
C LEU A 248 -7.33 -6.01 -21.32
N ASP A 249 -7.84 -7.11 -21.84
CA ASP A 249 -8.74 -7.97 -21.09
C ASP A 249 -8.05 -9.28 -20.65
N GLY A 250 -8.09 -9.58 -19.37
CA GLY A 250 -7.50 -10.77 -18.77
C GLY A 250 -8.25 -11.15 -17.49
N PRO A 251 -8.01 -12.34 -16.92
CA PRO A 251 -8.79 -12.84 -15.79
C PRO A 251 -8.76 -11.89 -14.60
N SER A 252 -9.95 -11.51 -14.12
CA SER A 252 -10.18 -10.75 -12.89
C SER A 252 -9.86 -11.53 -11.59
N SER A 253 -8.68 -12.14 -11.53
CA SER A 253 -8.18 -12.86 -10.37
C SER A 253 -6.65 -12.88 -10.38
N TRP A 254 -6.03 -12.92 -9.20
CA TRP A 254 -4.58 -13.07 -9.08
C TRP A 254 -4.06 -14.26 -9.89
N GLN A 255 -3.05 -14.01 -10.71
CA GLN A 255 -2.41 -15.02 -11.56
C GLN A 255 -0.98 -15.27 -11.09
N LYS A 256 -0.50 -16.51 -11.21
CA LYS A 256 0.94 -16.80 -11.03
C LYS A 256 1.79 -16.24 -12.18
N ILE A 257 1.16 -15.97 -13.33
CA ILE A 257 1.75 -15.26 -14.46
C ILE A 257 1.14 -13.87 -14.46
N HIS A 258 1.97 -12.92 -14.13
CA HIS A 258 1.62 -11.52 -14.06
C HIS A 258 1.46 -10.97 -15.48
N TYR A 259 0.67 -9.91 -15.60
CA TYR A 259 0.34 -9.30 -16.88
C TYR A 259 -0.23 -7.89 -16.69
N GLY A 260 -0.07 -7.05 -17.70
CA GLY A 260 -0.57 -5.69 -17.64
C GLY A 260 -0.25 -4.84 -18.87
N GLY A 261 -0.42 -3.53 -18.71
CA GLY A 261 -0.14 -2.58 -19.79
C GLY A 261 1.32 -2.65 -20.25
N VAL A 262 2.25 -2.49 -19.31
CA VAL A 262 3.69 -2.73 -19.50
C VAL A 262 4.17 -3.65 -18.39
N ASP A 263 4.58 -4.87 -18.73
CA ASP A 263 5.05 -5.87 -17.78
C ASP A 263 6.52 -6.24 -18.00
N PHE A 264 7.26 -6.33 -16.89
CA PHE A 264 8.63 -6.79 -16.79
C PHE A 264 8.68 -8.03 -15.90
N GLN A 265 9.05 -9.18 -16.48
CA GLN A 265 9.09 -10.44 -15.73
C GLN A 265 10.34 -11.29 -16.02
N VAL A 266 10.90 -11.88 -14.96
CA VAL A 266 11.98 -12.87 -15.06
C VAL A 266 11.45 -14.23 -14.66
N PHE A 267 11.80 -15.28 -15.38
CA PHE A 267 11.37 -16.64 -15.05
C PHE A 267 12.34 -17.72 -15.52
N GLY A 268 12.21 -18.90 -14.91
CA GLY A 268 13.00 -20.07 -15.25
C GLY A 268 12.56 -21.32 -14.50
N SER A 269 13.17 -22.46 -14.78
CA SER A 269 12.74 -23.77 -14.29
C SER A 269 13.46 -24.24 -13.03
N LYS A 270 14.64 -23.68 -12.73
CA LYS A 270 15.45 -24.08 -11.56
C LYS A 270 14.93 -23.41 -10.29
N SER A 271 15.32 -23.92 -9.12
CA SER A 271 14.98 -23.24 -7.87
C SER A 271 15.71 -21.90 -7.75
N TYR A 272 15.11 -20.93 -7.04
CA TYR A 272 15.80 -19.71 -6.58
C TYR A 272 17.18 -20.01 -5.96
N LYS A 273 17.31 -21.16 -5.30
CA LYS A 273 18.54 -21.63 -4.65
C LYS A 273 19.64 -22.04 -5.62
N ASP A 274 19.25 -22.42 -6.84
CA ASP A 274 20.15 -22.96 -7.87
C ASP A 274 20.63 -21.87 -8.84
N TYR A 275 20.01 -20.69 -8.81
CA TYR A 275 20.47 -19.52 -9.53
C TYR A 275 21.60 -18.81 -8.77
N GLY A 276 22.59 -18.31 -9.51
CA GLY A 276 23.70 -17.55 -8.95
C GLY A 276 23.29 -16.17 -8.46
N THR A 277 24.10 -15.58 -7.57
CA THR A 277 23.94 -14.19 -7.13
C THR A 277 24.04 -13.22 -8.31
N GLY A 278 23.15 -12.22 -8.37
CA GLY A 278 23.09 -11.25 -9.47
C GLY A 278 22.65 -11.87 -10.81
N GLY A 279 21.91 -12.98 -10.75
CA GLY A 279 21.63 -13.85 -11.89
C GLY A 279 20.96 -13.16 -13.06
N TYR A 280 19.68 -12.82 -12.93
CA TYR A 280 18.84 -12.33 -14.04
C TYR A 280 18.02 -11.15 -13.58
N TYR A 281 18.16 -10.00 -14.23
CA TYR A 281 17.41 -8.80 -13.87
C TYR A 281 17.46 -7.74 -14.98
N PHE A 282 16.56 -6.76 -14.89
CA PHE A 282 16.52 -5.60 -15.77
C PHE A 282 17.29 -4.42 -15.16
N LYS A 283 17.93 -3.63 -16.02
CA LYS A 283 18.64 -2.42 -15.61
C LYS A 283 18.37 -1.26 -16.56
N ASP A 284 18.39 -0.03 -16.03
CA ASP A 284 18.23 1.21 -16.79
C ASP A 284 16.88 1.23 -17.54
N VAL A 285 15.79 1.16 -16.78
CA VAL A 285 14.42 1.14 -17.32
C VAL A 285 13.77 2.50 -17.09
N ARG A 286 13.16 3.07 -18.13
CA ARG A 286 12.35 4.28 -18.05
C ARG A 286 10.98 4.06 -18.67
N ILE A 287 9.92 4.27 -17.89
CA ILE A 287 8.53 4.17 -18.33
C ILE A 287 7.85 5.50 -18.02
N GLU A 288 7.67 6.33 -19.05
CA GLU A 288 7.20 7.71 -18.85
C GLU A 288 6.24 8.24 -19.90
N ASP A 289 5.42 9.22 -19.55
CA ASP A 289 4.50 9.90 -20.48
C ASP A 289 3.50 8.93 -21.15
N ASN A 290 3.11 7.86 -20.47
CA ASN A 290 2.20 6.84 -21.02
C ASN A 290 0.78 6.97 -20.48
N THR A 291 -0.19 6.46 -21.24
CA THR A 291 -1.61 6.44 -20.87
C THR A 291 -2.10 4.99 -20.85
N PHE A 292 -2.80 4.62 -19.77
CA PHE A 292 -3.41 3.31 -19.57
C PHE A 292 -4.90 3.48 -19.27
N GLU A 293 -5.79 2.90 -20.07
CA GLU A 293 -7.24 3.01 -19.89
C GLU A 293 -7.92 1.64 -20.03
N ASN A 294 -8.69 1.21 -19.03
CA ASN A 294 -9.35 -0.11 -19.05
C ASN A 294 -8.34 -1.24 -19.26
N VAL A 295 -7.45 -1.39 -18.29
CA VAL A 295 -6.33 -2.33 -18.33
C VAL A 295 -6.39 -3.31 -17.16
N GLU A 296 -6.33 -4.59 -17.50
CA GLU A 296 -6.12 -5.70 -16.60
C GLU A 296 -4.66 -6.17 -16.71
N LEU A 297 -3.96 -6.59 -15.66
CA LEU A 297 -4.27 -6.48 -14.25
C LEU A 297 -3.77 -5.15 -13.66
N HIS A 298 -2.60 -4.70 -14.15
CA HIS A 298 -1.90 -3.50 -13.72
C HIS A 298 -1.53 -2.62 -14.93
N ALA A 299 -1.40 -1.30 -14.73
CA ALA A 299 -0.92 -0.40 -15.78
C ALA A 299 0.57 -0.65 -16.07
N VAL A 300 1.38 -0.66 -15.00
CA VAL A 300 2.80 -1.01 -15.06
C VAL A 300 3.10 -2.05 -14.01
N GLN A 301 3.84 -3.07 -14.42
CA GLN A 301 4.21 -4.17 -13.56
C GLN A 301 5.70 -4.50 -13.68
N PHE A 302 6.36 -4.57 -12.53
CA PHE A 302 7.53 -5.41 -12.36
C PHE A 302 7.05 -6.63 -11.58
N ALA A 303 6.81 -7.71 -12.30
CA ALA A 303 6.31 -8.93 -11.72
C ALA A 303 7.37 -9.60 -10.84
N PHE A 304 6.90 -10.39 -9.88
CA PHE A 304 7.78 -11.29 -9.14
C PHE A 304 8.54 -12.18 -10.11
N ASN A 305 9.80 -12.46 -9.76
CA ASN A 305 10.54 -13.51 -10.43
C ASN A 305 9.71 -14.81 -10.35
N TRP A 306 9.79 -15.67 -11.36
CA TRP A 306 9.05 -16.94 -11.34
C TRP A 306 9.96 -18.12 -11.65
N PHE A 307 10.66 -18.54 -10.61
CA PHE A 307 11.54 -19.70 -10.60
C PHE A 307 10.86 -20.94 -9.97
N GLY A 308 11.51 -22.10 -10.08
CA GLY A 308 11.02 -23.36 -9.52
C GLY A 308 11.06 -23.42 -7.99
N ALA A 309 10.27 -24.34 -7.42
CA ALA A 309 9.97 -24.48 -5.98
C ALA A 309 9.17 -23.30 -5.41
N ASP A 310 7.85 -23.50 -5.28
CA ASP A 310 6.91 -22.58 -4.63
C ASP A 310 6.67 -22.98 -3.17
N SER A 311 6.18 -22.03 -2.36
CA SER A 311 5.72 -22.24 -0.98
C SER A 311 6.82 -22.64 0.03
N ALA A 312 6.52 -23.50 1.02
CA ALA A 312 7.35 -23.78 2.19
C ALA A 312 8.80 -24.22 1.87
N ASP A 313 9.03 -24.83 0.71
CA ASP A 313 10.36 -25.24 0.26
C ASP A 313 11.29 -24.05 -0.02
N SER A 314 10.73 -22.84 -0.23
CA SER A 314 11.48 -21.60 -0.41
C SER A 314 11.72 -20.81 0.89
N GLY A 315 11.15 -21.23 2.03
CA GLY A 315 11.34 -20.55 3.31
C GLY A 315 12.78 -20.60 3.81
N GLN A 316 13.23 -19.53 4.48
CA GLN A 316 14.56 -19.46 5.06
C GLN A 316 14.62 -18.53 6.28
N TYR A 317 15.57 -18.82 7.18
CA TYR A 317 16.03 -17.88 8.18
C TYR A 317 16.94 -16.81 7.57
N ASP A 318 16.77 -15.57 8.02
CA ASP A 318 17.69 -14.47 7.73
C ASP A 318 18.89 -14.45 8.70
N GLU A 319 19.77 -13.45 8.53
CA GLU A 319 20.94 -13.24 9.40
C GLU A 319 20.60 -12.94 10.87
N SER A 320 19.38 -12.51 11.17
CA SER A 320 18.89 -12.26 12.54
C SER A 320 18.27 -13.51 13.18
N GLY A 321 18.09 -14.59 12.43
CA GLY A 321 17.40 -15.80 12.87
C GLY A 321 15.88 -15.69 12.82
N LYS A 322 15.31 -14.65 12.19
CA LYS A 322 13.87 -14.55 11.90
C LYS A 322 13.55 -15.48 10.73
N TRP A 323 12.51 -16.29 10.87
CA TRP A 323 12.01 -17.15 9.80
C TRP A 323 11.14 -16.33 8.84
N HIS A 324 11.36 -16.53 7.55
CA HIS A 324 10.52 -15.98 6.49
C HIS A 324 9.80 -17.15 5.82
N ASP A 325 8.47 -17.10 5.87
CA ASP A 325 7.64 -18.06 5.16
C ASP A 325 7.96 -17.99 3.66
N GLY A 326 8.01 -19.16 3.04
CA GLY A 326 8.56 -19.30 1.70
C GLY A 326 7.74 -18.58 0.65
N TRP A 327 8.24 -17.42 0.23
CA TRP A 327 8.10 -16.69 -1.03
C TRP A 327 9.43 -15.95 -1.26
N GLU A 328 9.79 -15.64 -2.50
CA GLU A 328 11.15 -15.24 -2.95
C GLU A 328 11.80 -14.01 -2.28
N GLN A 329 11.08 -13.30 -1.43
CA GLN A 329 11.43 -12.01 -0.83
C GLN A 329 12.85 -11.96 -0.21
N LEU A 330 13.17 -12.91 0.68
CA LEU A 330 14.50 -12.95 1.30
C LEU A 330 15.58 -13.37 0.29
N TRP A 331 15.24 -14.18 -0.71
CA TRP A 331 16.16 -14.60 -1.75
C TRP A 331 16.53 -13.44 -2.66
N VAL A 332 15.58 -12.58 -3.01
CA VAL A 332 15.83 -11.38 -3.82
C VAL A 332 16.92 -10.54 -3.16
N ARG A 333 16.82 -10.32 -1.84
CA ARG A 333 17.85 -9.61 -1.07
C ARG A 333 19.17 -10.37 -0.97
N THR A 334 19.15 -11.61 -0.48
CA THR A 334 20.36 -12.40 -0.18
C THR A 334 21.11 -12.90 -1.41
N ARG A 335 20.48 -12.85 -2.59
CA ARG A 335 21.06 -13.22 -3.89
C ARG A 335 21.19 -12.04 -4.85
N ASP A 336 20.83 -10.82 -4.43
CA ASP A 336 20.87 -9.61 -5.29
C ASP A 336 20.13 -9.80 -6.63
N LEU A 337 18.89 -10.29 -6.60
CA LEU A 337 18.07 -10.55 -7.80
C LEU A 337 17.21 -9.35 -8.21
N TYR A 338 17.53 -8.16 -7.69
CA TYR A 338 16.76 -6.98 -8.00
C TYR A 338 16.98 -6.48 -9.43
N SER A 339 15.88 -6.20 -10.13
CA SER A 339 15.87 -5.20 -11.20
C SER A 339 16.20 -3.83 -10.62
N ARG A 340 16.93 -2.99 -11.35
CA ARG A 340 17.53 -1.80 -10.73
C ARG A 340 17.71 -0.62 -11.67
N ASP A 341 17.83 0.56 -11.07
CA ASP A 341 17.96 1.82 -11.81
C ASP A 341 16.72 2.04 -12.70
N VAL A 342 15.55 2.06 -12.04
CA VAL A 342 14.22 2.13 -12.68
C VAL A 342 13.59 3.50 -12.42
N TYR A 343 13.05 4.12 -13.47
CA TYR A 343 12.28 5.35 -13.38
C TYR A 343 10.89 5.15 -13.99
N ILE A 344 9.85 5.45 -13.22
CA ILE A 344 8.45 5.40 -13.65
C ILE A 344 7.83 6.75 -13.34
N GLY A 345 7.48 7.53 -14.36
CA GLY A 345 6.88 8.83 -14.08
C GLY A 345 6.10 9.47 -15.20
N HIS A 346 5.27 10.45 -14.86
CA HIS A 346 4.42 11.16 -15.83
C HIS A 346 3.43 10.22 -16.56
N ASN A 347 3.06 9.10 -15.95
CA ASN A 347 2.07 8.19 -16.50
C ASN A 347 0.66 8.50 -15.96
N TYR A 348 -0.37 8.28 -16.78
CA TYR A 348 -1.78 8.33 -16.39
C TYR A 348 -2.40 6.94 -16.49
N ALA A 349 -3.05 6.50 -15.42
CA ALA A 349 -3.76 5.22 -15.37
C ALA A 349 -5.22 5.43 -14.92
N GLU A 350 -6.17 4.97 -15.72
CA GLU A 350 -7.60 5.05 -15.42
C GLU A 350 -8.29 3.69 -15.55
N SER A 351 -9.18 3.42 -14.60
CA SER A 351 -9.98 2.19 -14.56
C SER A 351 -9.14 0.92 -14.66
N ILE A 352 -8.23 0.75 -13.70
CA ILE A 352 -7.34 -0.41 -13.64
C ILE A 352 -7.99 -1.59 -12.91
N GLY A 353 -7.76 -2.81 -13.42
CA GLY A 353 -8.36 -4.04 -12.91
C GLY A 353 -8.04 -4.35 -11.45
N GLN A 354 -6.77 -4.22 -11.07
CA GLN A 354 -6.29 -4.36 -9.70
C GLN A 354 -5.49 -3.11 -9.29
N GLY A 355 -4.24 -3.22 -8.82
CA GLY A 355 -3.38 -2.06 -8.55
C GLY A 355 -2.85 -1.42 -9.84
N ALA A 356 -2.60 -0.11 -9.88
CA ALA A 356 -2.06 0.53 -11.08
C ALA A 356 -0.57 0.22 -11.30
N PHE A 357 0.23 0.34 -10.24
CA PHE A 357 1.68 0.18 -10.26
C PHE A 357 2.10 -0.89 -9.25
N GLN A 358 2.28 -2.12 -9.72
CA GLN A 358 2.80 -3.22 -8.90
C GLN A 358 4.28 -3.42 -9.20
N LEU A 359 5.12 -3.18 -8.19
CA LEU A 359 6.56 -3.16 -8.39
C LEU A 359 7.17 -4.21 -7.45
N ALA A 360 7.67 -5.31 -7.99
CA ALA A 360 8.35 -6.35 -7.22
C ALA A 360 9.83 -6.40 -7.56
N ASP A 361 10.64 -6.89 -6.61
CA ASP A 361 12.03 -7.26 -6.83
C ASP A 361 12.84 -6.15 -7.50
N THR A 362 12.63 -4.90 -7.08
CA THR A 362 13.31 -3.71 -7.63
C THR A 362 14.11 -2.94 -6.58
N GLN A 363 15.23 -2.35 -6.99
CA GLN A 363 16.00 -1.44 -6.15
C GLN A 363 16.44 -0.19 -6.88
N ARG A 364 16.71 0.90 -6.14
CA ARG A 364 17.10 2.20 -6.73
C ARG A 364 16.07 2.68 -7.76
N MET A 365 14.81 2.60 -7.38
CA MET A 365 13.69 3.01 -8.18
C MET A 365 13.21 4.40 -7.77
N THR A 366 12.83 5.21 -8.76
CA THR A 366 12.07 6.45 -8.54
C THR A 366 10.74 6.34 -9.26
N VAL A 367 9.65 6.48 -8.51
CA VAL A 367 8.29 6.48 -9.04
C VAL A 367 7.69 7.85 -8.76
N GLU A 368 7.53 8.69 -9.78
CA GLU A 368 7.12 10.07 -9.55
C GLU A 368 6.20 10.67 -10.59
N TYR A 369 5.36 11.62 -10.18
CA TYR A 369 4.46 12.32 -11.09
C TYR A 369 3.58 11.35 -11.88
N ASN A 370 3.09 10.27 -11.25
CA ASN A 370 2.07 9.41 -11.85
C ASN A 370 0.69 9.78 -11.31
N GLU A 371 -0.34 9.66 -12.14
CA GLU A 371 -1.74 9.88 -11.77
C GLU A 371 -2.53 8.58 -11.94
N VAL A 372 -3.23 8.17 -10.88
CA VAL A 372 -4.14 7.02 -10.90
C VAL A 372 -5.56 7.50 -10.60
N ASN A 373 -6.44 7.32 -11.58
CA ASN A 373 -7.87 7.55 -11.48
C ASN A 373 -8.62 6.21 -11.49
N GLY A 374 -8.80 5.63 -10.32
CA GLY A 374 -9.53 4.39 -10.16
C GLY A 374 -8.70 3.13 -10.43
N PHE A 375 -8.56 2.35 -9.36
CA PHE A 375 -7.93 1.04 -9.29
C PHE A 375 -8.90 0.06 -8.62
N LEU A 376 -8.64 -1.24 -8.69
CA LEU A 376 -9.54 -2.31 -8.26
C LEU A 376 -10.95 -2.18 -8.88
N LYS A 377 -11.03 -1.85 -10.17
CA LYS A 377 -12.31 -1.60 -10.87
C LYS A 377 -12.99 -2.83 -11.45
N ARG A 378 -12.38 -4.01 -11.31
CA ARG A 378 -12.93 -5.26 -11.87
C ARG A 378 -13.35 -6.25 -10.80
N TYR A 379 -12.63 -6.33 -9.68
CA TYR A 379 -12.97 -7.25 -8.60
C TYR A 379 -12.38 -6.79 -7.26
N ASP A 380 -13.01 -7.22 -6.18
CA ASP A 380 -12.51 -6.99 -4.83
C ASP A 380 -11.33 -7.93 -4.53
N ALA A 381 -10.18 -7.35 -4.19
CA ALA A 381 -8.97 -8.08 -3.86
C ALA A 381 -8.02 -7.28 -2.97
N VAL A 382 -7.07 -8.01 -2.38
CA VAL A 382 -5.94 -7.49 -1.60
C VAL A 382 -4.94 -6.86 -2.58
N SER A 383 -4.99 -5.52 -2.72
CA SER A 383 -4.09 -4.72 -3.56
C SER A 383 -4.23 -3.23 -3.27
N CYS A 384 -3.23 -2.47 -3.68
CA CYS A 384 -3.15 -1.01 -3.56
C CYS A 384 -2.91 -0.37 -4.92
N ALA A 385 -3.12 0.95 -5.05
CA ALA A 385 -2.89 1.62 -6.33
C ALA A 385 -1.42 1.60 -6.76
N LEU A 386 -0.51 1.92 -5.84
CA LEU A 386 0.93 1.95 -6.07
C LEU A 386 1.65 1.30 -4.90
N TYR A 387 2.42 0.25 -5.17
CA TYR A 387 3.14 -0.48 -4.14
C TYR A 387 4.43 -1.12 -4.64
N LEU A 388 5.41 -1.17 -3.74
CA LEU A 388 6.67 -1.88 -3.92
C LEU A 388 6.71 -3.05 -2.94
N TRP A 389 6.95 -4.26 -3.44
CA TRP A 389 7.11 -5.47 -2.64
C TRP A 389 8.52 -6.00 -2.83
N ALA A 390 9.21 -6.30 -1.73
CA ALA A 390 10.55 -6.89 -1.74
C ALA A 390 11.52 -5.98 -2.51
N GLY A 391 11.45 -4.68 -2.22
CA GLY A 391 12.27 -3.66 -2.86
C GLY A 391 13.30 -3.03 -1.93
N ALA A 392 14.23 -2.27 -2.52
CA ALA A 392 15.24 -1.57 -1.74
C ALA A 392 15.63 -0.19 -2.31
N ASP A 393 16.10 0.71 -1.46
CA ASP A 393 16.71 2.00 -1.83
C ASP A 393 15.85 2.81 -2.82
N SER A 394 14.54 2.86 -2.60
CA SER A 394 13.57 3.35 -3.59
C SER A 394 12.68 4.46 -3.04
N THR A 395 12.23 5.36 -3.92
CA THR A 395 11.43 6.53 -3.56
C THR A 395 10.21 6.66 -4.46
N MET A 396 9.05 6.85 -3.84
CA MET A 396 7.77 7.13 -4.47
C MET A 396 7.40 8.56 -4.11
N GLN A 397 7.38 9.47 -5.08
CA GLN A 397 7.18 10.88 -4.80
C GLN A 397 6.36 11.66 -5.81
N TYR A 398 5.61 12.67 -5.37
CA TYR A 398 4.79 13.48 -6.28
C TYR A 398 3.81 12.66 -7.12
N ASN A 399 3.26 11.56 -6.60
CA ASN A 399 2.19 10.82 -7.27
C ASN A 399 0.82 11.30 -6.79
N GLU A 400 -0.19 11.16 -7.64
CA GLU A 400 -1.59 11.42 -7.32
C GLU A 400 -2.43 10.15 -7.47
N VAL A 401 -3.24 9.81 -6.46
CA VAL A 401 -4.14 8.64 -6.52
C VAL A 401 -5.51 8.99 -5.96
N TYR A 402 -6.55 8.69 -6.73
CA TYR A 402 -7.94 8.90 -6.33
C TYR A 402 -8.91 7.90 -6.96
N GLY A 403 -10.13 7.91 -6.43
CA GLY A 403 -11.22 7.09 -6.95
C GLY A 403 -11.03 5.60 -6.67
N GLY A 404 -10.33 5.24 -5.59
CA GLY A 404 -10.19 3.86 -5.13
C GLY A 404 -11.51 3.16 -4.79
N PRO A 405 -11.47 1.85 -4.47
CA PRO A 405 -12.67 1.10 -4.09
C PRO A 405 -13.17 1.49 -2.69
N ASP A 406 -14.43 1.21 -2.43
CA ASP A 406 -15.05 1.21 -1.11
C ASP A 406 -15.17 -0.25 -0.64
N ASN A 407 -14.09 -0.78 -0.07
CA ASN A 407 -14.05 -2.17 0.42
C ASN A 407 -13.12 -2.35 1.64
N GLU A 408 -13.27 -3.51 2.30
CA GLU A 408 -12.54 -3.84 3.53
C GLU A 408 -11.16 -4.50 3.29
N TYR A 409 -10.80 -4.82 2.04
CA TYR A 409 -9.47 -5.32 1.64
C TYR A 409 -8.42 -4.21 1.74
N ASP A 410 -7.20 -4.33 1.20
CA ASP A 410 -6.22 -3.25 1.29
C ASP A 410 -6.79 -1.93 0.72
N GLY A 411 -7.00 -1.87 -0.60
CA GLY A 411 -7.79 -0.82 -1.25
C GLY A 411 -7.20 0.59 -1.16
N THR A 412 -6.05 0.77 -0.52
CA THR A 412 -5.42 2.07 -0.26
C THR A 412 -4.62 2.56 -1.46
N PRO A 413 -4.39 3.88 -1.56
CA PRO A 413 -3.55 4.44 -2.61
C PRO A 413 -2.08 3.98 -2.50
N TRP A 414 -1.58 3.81 -1.27
CA TRP A 414 -0.19 3.48 -1.00
C TRP A 414 -0.05 2.20 -0.17
N ASP A 415 1.14 1.57 -0.24
CA ASP A 415 1.47 0.40 0.56
C ASP A 415 2.95 0.37 0.99
N LEU A 416 3.18 0.34 2.29
CA LEU A 416 4.45 -0.08 2.87
C LEU A 416 4.46 -1.60 3.02
N GLU A 417 4.67 -2.26 1.88
CA GLU A 417 4.62 -3.72 1.77
C GLU A 417 5.81 -4.41 2.48
N TYR A 418 5.77 -5.74 2.52
CA TYR A 418 6.73 -6.67 3.04
C TYR A 418 8.10 -6.50 2.41
N THR A 419 9.11 -6.66 3.26
CA THR A 419 10.52 -6.85 2.85
C THR A 419 11.10 -5.69 2.06
N ASN A 420 10.64 -4.48 2.38
CA ASN A 420 11.17 -3.25 1.86
C ASN A 420 12.31 -2.72 2.73
N PHE A 421 13.41 -2.32 2.11
CA PHE A 421 14.60 -1.82 2.81
C PHE A 421 14.99 -0.43 2.28
N ASN A 422 14.96 0.60 3.12
CA ASN A 422 15.22 1.99 2.71
C ASN A 422 14.23 2.47 1.63
N VAL A 423 12.93 2.36 1.91
CA VAL A 423 11.85 2.77 1.01
C VAL A 423 11.15 3.99 1.56
N THR A 424 11.00 5.02 0.73
CA THR A 424 10.38 6.31 1.12
C THR A 424 9.19 6.65 0.23
N TYR A 425 8.05 6.94 0.85
CA TYR A 425 6.90 7.61 0.23
C TYR A 425 6.89 9.07 0.65
N GLN A 426 7.09 10.00 -0.27
CA GLN A 426 7.15 11.42 0.06
C GLN A 426 6.47 12.34 -0.93
N TYR A 427 5.86 13.43 -0.48
CA TYR A 427 5.28 14.43 -1.37
C TYR A 427 4.17 13.88 -2.28
N ASN A 428 3.51 12.78 -1.89
CA ASN A 428 2.40 12.22 -2.65
C ASN A 428 1.09 12.85 -2.20
N TYR A 429 0.15 12.94 -3.14
CA TYR A 429 -1.19 13.44 -2.90
C TYR A 429 -2.21 12.32 -3.14
N SER A 430 -3.07 12.04 -2.18
CA SER A 430 -4.21 11.15 -2.38
C SER A 430 -5.49 11.83 -1.95
N HIS A 431 -6.56 11.52 -2.66
CA HIS A 431 -7.88 11.99 -2.28
C HIS A 431 -9.01 11.07 -2.72
N ASP A 432 -10.14 11.13 -2.00
CA ASP A 432 -11.35 10.38 -2.33
C ASP A 432 -11.14 8.86 -2.46
N ASN A 433 -10.26 8.27 -1.64
CA ASN A 433 -10.09 6.82 -1.55
C ASN A 433 -10.84 6.27 -0.33
N ALA A 434 -11.97 5.60 -0.57
CA ALA A 434 -12.88 5.13 0.47
C ALA A 434 -12.31 3.99 1.35
N ALA A 435 -11.24 3.30 0.92
CA ALA A 435 -10.58 2.30 1.75
C ALA A 435 -9.57 2.91 2.76
N GLY A 436 -9.25 4.21 2.63
CA GLY A 436 -8.28 4.91 3.47
C GLY A 436 -6.99 5.30 2.74
N TRP A 437 -5.87 5.39 3.45
CA TRP A 437 -4.65 6.05 2.94
C TRP A 437 -3.46 5.11 2.67
N MET A 438 -3.01 4.32 3.64
CA MET A 438 -1.80 3.51 3.45
C MET A 438 -1.92 2.16 4.14
N ALA A 439 -1.73 1.09 3.35
CA ALA A 439 -1.49 -0.24 3.85
C ALA A 439 -0.08 -0.35 4.45
N TYR A 440 0.05 -1.13 5.53
CA TYR A 440 1.31 -1.33 6.25
C TYR A 440 1.48 -2.79 6.66
N MET A 441 2.44 -3.49 6.06
CA MET A 441 2.52 -4.95 6.16
C MET A 441 3.63 -5.43 7.08
N GLY A 442 4.75 -4.70 7.14
CA GLY A 442 5.87 -4.98 8.04
C GLY A 442 7.00 -5.75 7.37
N ASN A 443 7.81 -6.50 8.13
CA ASN A 443 9.00 -7.21 7.66
C ASN A 443 10.01 -6.32 6.89
N SER A 444 10.02 -5.03 7.19
CA SER A 444 10.73 -3.99 6.45
C SER A 444 11.72 -3.27 7.37
N SER A 445 12.59 -2.46 6.77
CA SER A 445 13.58 -1.66 7.49
C SER A 445 13.69 -0.27 6.88
N ASN A 446 13.79 0.74 7.74
CA ASN A 446 14.00 2.13 7.35
C ASN A 446 12.92 2.60 6.34
N SER A 447 11.67 2.29 6.68
CA SER A 447 10.49 2.72 5.94
C SER A 447 10.07 4.11 6.43
N VAL A 448 9.88 5.03 5.50
CA VAL A 448 9.52 6.42 5.79
C VAL A 448 8.35 6.84 4.91
N ALA A 449 7.29 7.37 5.50
CA ALA A 449 6.22 8.07 4.80
C ALA A 449 6.19 9.52 5.32
N ARG A 450 6.62 10.47 4.49
CA ARG A 450 6.78 11.87 4.93
C ARG A 450 6.25 12.92 3.98
N TYR A 451 5.79 14.06 4.51
CA TYR A 451 5.31 15.16 3.69
C TYR A 451 4.27 14.71 2.65
N ASN A 452 3.40 13.75 2.95
CA ASN A 452 2.31 13.36 2.06
C ASN A 452 1.03 14.10 2.47
N LEU A 453 0.18 14.37 1.48
CA LEU A 453 -1.13 14.98 1.65
C LEU A 453 -2.21 13.93 1.36
N SER A 454 -3.09 13.69 2.32
CA SER A 454 -4.26 12.82 2.18
C SER A 454 -5.50 13.64 2.49
N VAL A 455 -6.45 13.68 1.56
CA VAL A 455 -7.67 14.49 1.68
C VAL A 455 -8.90 13.67 1.32
N ASN A 456 -9.84 13.53 2.25
CA ASN A 456 -11.06 12.75 2.04
C ASN A 456 -10.80 11.26 1.71
N ASP A 457 -9.67 10.72 2.17
CA ASP A 457 -9.41 9.27 2.16
C ASP A 457 -10.06 8.63 3.41
N ASN A 458 -11.39 8.62 3.43
CA ASN A 458 -12.17 8.20 4.58
C ASN A 458 -12.36 6.68 4.55
N GLY A 459 -11.54 5.99 5.34
CA GLY A 459 -11.51 4.54 5.56
C GLY A 459 -10.57 4.27 6.73
N VAL A 460 -9.51 3.47 6.53
CA VAL A 460 -8.43 3.35 7.53
C VAL A 460 -7.19 4.14 7.08
N LEU A 461 -6.76 5.14 7.85
CA LEU A 461 -5.58 5.95 7.45
C LEU A 461 -4.32 5.08 7.33
N VAL A 462 -3.95 4.36 8.39
CA VAL A 462 -2.85 3.39 8.38
C VAL A 462 -3.43 2.01 8.64
N LYS A 463 -3.55 1.22 7.57
CA LYS A 463 -4.26 -0.05 7.56
C LYS A 463 -3.31 -1.23 7.76
N ASN A 464 -3.73 -2.20 8.58
CA ASN A 464 -3.01 -3.44 8.88
C ASN A 464 -1.67 -3.25 9.62
N MET A 465 -1.15 -4.37 10.16
CA MET A 465 0.27 -4.63 10.41
C MET A 465 0.43 -6.13 10.62
N LEU A 466 1.03 -6.82 9.66
CA LEU A 466 1.00 -8.28 9.62
C LEU A 466 2.30 -8.94 10.12
N SER A 467 3.41 -8.20 10.20
CA SER A 467 4.69 -8.70 10.72
C SER A 467 5.49 -7.62 11.45
N THR A 468 6.42 -8.05 12.30
CA THR A 468 7.40 -7.16 12.93
C THR A 468 8.41 -6.61 11.93
N ASN A 469 9.00 -5.45 12.22
CA ASN A 469 10.04 -4.83 11.41
C ASN A 469 11.45 -5.04 11.96
N TYR A 470 12.45 -4.81 11.10
CA TYR A 470 13.87 -4.80 11.47
C TYR A 470 14.30 -3.49 12.12
N SER A 471 13.59 -2.40 11.85
CA SER A 471 13.80 -1.08 12.45
C SER A 471 12.47 -0.31 12.52
N PRO A 472 12.41 0.79 13.28
CA PRO A 472 11.21 1.62 13.34
C PRO A 472 10.78 2.17 11.98
N THR A 473 9.48 2.43 11.84
CA THR A 473 8.88 3.14 10.68
C THR A 473 8.53 4.57 11.08
N TYR A 474 8.66 5.52 10.16
CA TYR A 474 8.40 6.93 10.42
C TYR A 474 7.29 7.48 9.51
N PHE A 475 6.20 7.92 10.12
CA PHE A 475 5.16 8.75 9.51
C PHE A 475 5.41 10.19 9.96
N ALA A 476 6.05 11.00 9.11
CA ALA A 476 6.54 12.31 9.53
C ALA A 476 6.04 13.47 8.65
N ASN A 477 5.59 14.58 9.24
CA ASN A 477 5.20 15.78 8.49
C ASN A 477 4.11 15.56 7.43
N ASN A 478 3.27 14.53 7.59
CA ASN A 478 2.12 14.33 6.71
C ASN A 478 0.96 15.24 7.12
N THR A 479 0.03 15.50 6.22
CA THR A 479 -1.21 16.21 6.51
C THR A 479 -2.39 15.36 6.06
N PHE A 480 -3.20 14.94 7.03
CA PHE A 480 -4.39 14.15 6.86
C PHE A 480 -5.61 15.03 7.08
N VAL A 481 -6.48 15.12 6.08
CA VAL A 481 -7.73 15.88 6.13
C VAL A 481 -8.86 14.91 5.85
N TYR A 482 -9.71 14.66 6.84
CA TYR A 482 -10.76 13.63 6.76
C TYR A 482 -12.04 14.10 7.45
N ASP A 483 -13.16 13.43 7.22
CA ASP A 483 -14.38 13.60 8.03
C ASP A 483 -14.45 12.46 9.04
N GLY A 484 -14.33 12.76 10.33
CA GLY A 484 -14.43 11.78 11.41
C GLY A 484 -15.79 11.09 11.53
N ALA A 485 -16.82 11.55 10.80
CA ALA A 485 -18.08 10.83 10.66
C ALA A 485 -18.00 9.69 9.61
N ASP A 486 -17.09 9.80 8.65
CA ASP A 486 -16.90 8.84 7.55
C ASP A 486 -15.59 8.04 7.71
N LEU A 487 -14.62 8.52 8.49
CA LEU A 487 -13.40 7.79 8.84
C LEU A 487 -13.74 6.59 9.72
N ASP A 488 -13.28 5.40 9.33
CA ASP A 488 -13.38 4.21 10.17
C ASP A 488 -12.42 4.33 11.36
N TYR A 489 -11.11 4.38 11.10
CA TYR A 489 -10.07 4.45 12.12
C TYR A 489 -8.79 5.14 11.59
N VAL A 490 -8.01 5.74 12.49
CA VAL A 490 -6.60 6.07 12.16
C VAL A 490 -5.79 4.78 11.98
N HIS A 491 -6.00 3.77 12.82
CA HIS A 491 -5.38 2.43 12.68
C HIS A 491 -6.33 1.30 13.12
N ASP A 492 -6.40 0.20 12.37
CA ASP A 492 -7.38 -0.87 12.58
C ASP A 492 -6.83 -2.14 13.26
N GLU A 493 -5.51 -2.35 13.24
CA GLU A 493 -4.83 -3.51 13.81
C GLU A 493 -3.94 -3.10 15.00
N THR A 494 -2.97 -3.95 15.39
CA THR A 494 -1.99 -3.61 16.42
C THR A 494 -0.62 -3.44 15.81
N PHE A 495 0.03 -2.31 16.09
CA PHE A 495 1.42 -2.13 15.71
C PHE A 495 2.31 -3.14 16.47
N LEU A 496 3.00 -4.00 15.72
CA LEU A 496 3.86 -5.08 16.21
C LEU A 496 5.32 -4.63 16.42
N SER A 497 5.69 -3.44 15.99
CA SER A 497 7.03 -2.85 16.16
C SER A 497 6.92 -1.34 16.29
N ARG A 498 7.97 -0.71 16.80
CA ARG A 498 8.01 0.74 17.03
C ARG A 498 7.67 1.52 15.75
N VAL A 499 6.71 2.43 15.84
CA VAL A 499 6.32 3.35 14.76
C VAL A 499 6.32 4.77 15.32
N HIS A 500 6.86 5.73 14.59
CA HIS A 500 6.90 7.13 15.00
C HIS A 500 5.95 7.95 14.12
N PHE A 501 5.04 8.68 14.77
CA PHE A 501 4.21 9.72 14.17
C PHE A 501 4.75 11.07 14.65
N LEU A 502 5.45 11.78 13.76
CA LEU A 502 6.15 13.03 14.11
C LEU A 502 5.61 14.18 13.26
N ASN A 503 5.34 15.34 13.86
CA ASN A 503 5.03 16.57 13.13
C ASN A 503 3.86 16.46 12.12
N ASN A 504 2.96 15.50 12.27
CA ASN A 504 1.83 15.35 11.34
C ASN A 504 0.69 16.31 11.73
N ILE A 505 -0.16 16.65 10.76
CA ILE A 505 -1.45 17.30 11.00
C ILE A 505 -2.56 16.26 10.81
N PHE A 506 -3.35 16.02 11.84
CA PHE A 506 -4.61 15.28 11.77
C PHE A 506 -5.75 16.30 11.84
N TYR A 507 -6.32 16.64 10.68
CA TYR A 507 -7.39 17.62 10.54
C TYR A 507 -8.73 16.92 10.32
N ASN A 508 -9.53 16.82 11.38
CA ASN A 508 -10.89 16.32 11.30
C ASN A 508 -11.87 17.46 10.96
N THR A 509 -12.47 17.39 9.78
CA THR A 509 -13.46 18.35 9.25
C THR A 509 -14.84 18.21 9.92
N SER A 510 -15.11 17.09 10.60
CA SER A 510 -16.42 16.81 11.19
C SER A 510 -16.79 17.82 12.27
N LYS A 511 -18.02 18.35 12.20
CA LYS A 511 -18.54 19.25 13.24
C LYS A 511 -19.21 18.51 14.39
N THR A 512 -19.30 17.18 14.33
CA THR A 512 -20.05 16.38 15.29
C THR A 512 -19.31 15.16 15.81
N ALA A 513 -18.55 14.46 14.96
CA ALA A 513 -17.86 13.23 15.32
C ALA A 513 -16.38 13.53 15.59
N PRO A 514 -15.82 13.16 16.76
CA PRO A 514 -14.39 13.21 16.98
C PRO A 514 -13.68 12.13 16.16
N THR A 515 -12.37 12.23 16.03
CA THR A 515 -11.53 11.20 15.37
C THR A 515 -11.64 9.85 16.08
N THR A 516 -11.91 8.79 15.33
CA THR A 516 -11.78 7.42 15.83
C THR A 516 -10.33 6.97 15.59
N TRP A 517 -9.58 6.76 16.67
CA TRP A 517 -8.13 6.50 16.56
C TRP A 517 -7.84 5.04 16.26
N TYR A 518 -8.54 4.12 16.92
CA TYR A 518 -8.28 2.71 16.70
C TYR A 518 -9.48 1.80 16.87
N ARG A 519 -9.44 0.68 16.14
CA ARG A 519 -10.44 -0.39 16.24
C ARG A 519 -10.11 -1.35 17.38
N ARG A 520 -8.86 -1.80 17.46
CA ARG A 520 -8.40 -2.76 18.47
C ARG A 520 -7.76 -2.03 19.62
N THR A 521 -8.12 -2.39 20.84
CA THR A 521 -7.44 -1.80 21.99
C THR A 521 -5.96 -2.20 21.99
N GLY A 522 -5.08 -1.26 22.35
CA GLY A 522 -3.63 -1.44 22.32
C GLY A 522 -3.02 -1.31 20.92
N ALA A 523 -3.83 -0.97 19.92
CA ALA A 523 -3.39 -0.70 18.56
C ALA A 523 -2.15 0.19 18.48
N LEU A 524 -2.13 1.24 19.31
CA LEU A 524 -1.10 2.27 19.33
C LEU A 524 0.03 2.02 20.33
N ARG A 525 0.13 0.84 20.97
CA ARG A 525 1.15 0.56 22.01
C ARG A 525 2.59 0.75 21.53
N GLN A 526 2.84 0.41 20.28
CA GLN A 526 4.16 0.59 19.66
C GLN A 526 4.28 1.92 18.91
N ALA A 527 3.23 2.72 18.85
CA ALA A 527 3.27 4.04 18.23
C ALA A 527 3.77 5.09 19.23
N VAL A 528 4.66 5.96 18.77
CA VAL A 528 5.12 7.15 19.49
C VAL A 528 4.64 8.35 18.72
N PHE A 529 3.84 9.18 19.36
CA PHE A 529 3.36 10.43 18.81
C PHE A 529 4.12 11.58 19.46
N ALA A 530 4.75 12.43 18.65
CA ALA A 530 5.45 13.61 19.13
C ALA A 530 5.26 14.80 18.18
N ASN A 531 4.88 15.95 18.76
CA ASN A 531 4.73 17.23 18.07
C ASN A 531 3.75 17.17 16.88
N ASN A 532 2.72 16.34 16.95
CA ASN A 532 1.65 16.34 15.94
C ASN A 532 0.58 17.37 16.33
N ASP A 533 -0.21 17.83 15.35
CA ASP A 533 -1.42 18.59 15.59
C ASP A 533 -2.67 17.70 15.41
N TYR A 534 -3.62 17.82 16.34
CA TYR A 534 -4.87 17.05 16.39
C TYR A 534 -6.05 18.01 16.31
N TYR A 535 -6.32 18.56 15.14
CA TYR A 535 -7.40 19.55 14.99
C TYR A 535 -8.78 18.87 14.82
N GLU A 536 -9.70 19.23 15.71
CA GLU A 536 -11.09 18.75 15.70
C GLU A 536 -12.04 19.91 15.41
N ALA A 537 -12.65 19.99 14.21
CA ALA A 537 -13.57 21.07 13.87
C ALA A 537 -14.82 21.13 14.78
N SER A 538 -15.18 20.01 15.41
CA SER A 538 -16.24 19.92 16.41
C SER A 538 -15.86 20.52 17.78
N GLY A 539 -14.57 20.73 18.03
CA GLY A 539 -14.00 21.06 19.34
C GLY A 539 -14.06 19.91 20.35
N LYS A 540 -14.44 18.71 19.94
CA LYS A 540 -14.49 17.51 20.79
C LYS A 540 -13.36 16.58 20.42
N HIS A 541 -12.53 16.27 21.39
CA HIS A 541 -11.45 15.30 21.23
C HIS A 541 -11.89 13.91 21.67
N SER A 542 -11.33 12.91 20.99
CA SER A 542 -11.57 11.51 21.28
C SER A 542 -10.94 11.10 22.60
N ALA A 543 -11.61 10.23 23.36
CA ALA A 543 -10.99 9.59 24.52
C ALA A 543 -9.91 8.57 24.15
N GLN A 544 -9.76 8.27 22.85
CA GLN A 544 -8.72 7.41 22.29
C GLN A 544 -7.51 8.19 21.75
N GLU A 545 -7.53 9.53 21.80
CA GLU A 545 -6.44 10.35 21.27
C GLU A 545 -5.09 9.94 21.89
N PRO A 546 -4.04 9.73 21.07
CA PRO A 546 -2.76 9.27 21.57
C PRO A 546 -2.09 10.29 22.49
N ALA A 547 -1.27 9.77 23.40
CA ALA A 547 -0.43 10.62 24.23
C ALA A 547 0.64 11.29 23.37
N ASP A 548 0.62 12.61 23.36
CA ASP A 548 1.60 13.47 22.69
C ASP A 548 1.75 14.74 23.54
N PRO A 549 2.73 14.77 24.47
CA PRO A 549 2.90 15.85 25.45
C PRO A 549 3.09 17.23 24.82
N ASP A 550 3.75 17.29 23.68
CA ASP A 550 4.08 18.52 22.94
C ASP A 550 3.18 18.72 21.71
N GLY A 551 2.21 17.82 21.51
CA GLY A 551 1.24 17.91 20.43
C GLY A 551 0.30 19.11 20.58
N LEU A 552 -0.11 19.67 19.44
CA LEU A 552 -1.03 20.79 19.37
C LEU A 552 -2.47 20.32 19.12
N ARG A 553 -3.42 21.18 19.49
CA ARG A 553 -4.87 21.00 19.27
C ARG A 553 -5.43 22.31 18.73
N ALA A 554 -4.81 22.81 17.66
CA ALA A 554 -5.02 24.18 17.20
C ALA A 554 -5.36 24.19 15.71
N ASP A 555 -6.15 25.18 15.28
CA ASP A 555 -6.44 25.35 13.85
C ASP A 555 -5.11 25.58 13.10
N PRO A 556 -4.75 24.73 12.11
CA PRO A 556 -3.57 24.94 11.28
C PRO A 556 -3.58 26.27 10.52
N LYS A 557 -4.77 26.87 10.34
CA LYS A 557 -4.97 28.07 9.54
C LYS A 557 -4.36 27.93 8.15
N PHE A 558 -4.80 26.90 7.44
CA PHE A 558 -4.43 26.70 6.04
C PHE A 558 -4.77 27.94 5.20
N THR A 559 -3.94 28.21 4.19
CA THR A 559 -4.14 29.35 3.28
C THR A 559 -5.31 29.15 2.32
N GLY A 560 -5.66 27.90 2.01
CA GLY A 560 -6.89 27.51 1.31
C GLY A 560 -7.93 26.91 2.27
N ASP A 561 -9.19 26.86 1.83
CA ASP A 561 -10.28 26.19 2.55
C ASP A 561 -10.17 24.66 2.33
N PRO A 562 -9.94 23.84 3.38
CA PRO A 562 -9.80 22.39 3.24
C PRO A 562 -10.96 21.69 2.53
N ALA A 563 -12.17 22.28 2.54
CA ALA A 563 -13.33 21.73 1.82
C ALA A 563 -13.26 21.93 0.30
N ASP A 564 -12.49 22.92 -0.17
CA ASP A 564 -12.32 23.27 -1.60
C ASP A 564 -10.98 22.74 -2.15
N TYR A 565 -10.61 21.52 -1.79
CA TYR A 565 -9.37 20.89 -2.25
C TYR A 565 -9.39 20.58 -3.75
N VAL A 566 -8.20 20.46 -4.35
CA VAL A 566 -8.06 20.22 -5.79
C VAL A 566 -8.21 18.73 -6.08
N THR A 567 -9.30 18.32 -6.75
CA THR A 567 -9.49 16.94 -7.22
C THR A 567 -8.93 16.76 -8.63
N GLY A 568 -8.28 15.63 -8.93
CA GLY A 568 -7.76 15.35 -10.28
C GLY A 568 -6.81 16.47 -10.74
N ALA A 569 -5.87 16.83 -9.86
CA ALA A 569 -4.88 17.86 -10.15
C ALA A 569 -4.10 17.48 -11.41
N GLY A 570 -3.80 16.20 -11.56
CA GLY A 570 -2.89 15.66 -12.52
C GLY A 570 -1.45 16.02 -12.20
N VAL A 571 -0.55 15.28 -12.83
CA VAL A 571 0.89 15.25 -12.55
C VAL A 571 1.53 16.64 -12.47
N ASP A 572 1.08 17.59 -13.30
CA ASP A 572 1.61 18.97 -13.34
C ASP A 572 1.11 19.90 -12.23
N ARG A 573 0.02 19.55 -11.52
CA ARG A 573 -0.63 20.43 -10.53
C ARG A 573 -0.62 19.87 -9.11
N ILE A 574 0.05 18.75 -8.85
CA ILE A 574 0.17 18.14 -7.51
C ILE A 574 0.70 19.14 -6.47
N ARG A 575 1.76 19.89 -6.79
CA ARG A 575 2.29 20.94 -5.89
C ARG A 575 1.31 22.09 -5.65
N LYS A 576 0.46 22.39 -6.65
CA LYS A 576 -0.58 23.41 -6.49
C LYS A 576 -1.68 22.91 -5.55
N ALA A 577 -2.05 21.62 -5.62
CA ALA A 577 -2.95 21.00 -4.66
C ALA A 577 -2.36 21.07 -3.24
N ALA A 578 -1.08 20.73 -3.08
CA ALA A 578 -0.40 20.82 -1.79
C ALA A 578 -0.29 22.25 -1.24
N ALA A 579 -0.02 23.25 -2.09
CA ALA A 579 0.07 24.65 -1.67
C ALA A 579 -1.23 25.21 -1.08
N HIS A 580 -2.38 24.58 -1.38
CA HIS A 580 -3.66 24.89 -0.75
C HIS A 580 -3.66 24.64 0.77
N PHE A 581 -2.82 23.70 1.22
CA PHE A 581 -2.64 23.31 2.61
C PHE A 581 -1.37 23.90 3.23
N SER A 582 -0.78 24.93 2.64
CA SER A 582 0.25 25.72 3.31
C SER A 582 -0.32 26.48 4.49
N LEU A 583 0.49 26.66 5.53
CA LEU A 583 0.13 27.42 6.74
C LEU A 583 0.11 28.93 6.46
N SER A 584 -0.85 29.64 7.05
CA SER A 584 -0.81 31.10 7.11
C SER A 584 0.27 31.58 8.10
N LYS A 585 0.73 32.82 7.94
CA LYS A 585 1.87 33.38 8.72
C LYS A 585 1.65 33.47 10.23
N ASP A 586 0.40 33.39 10.68
CA ASP A 586 0.02 33.41 12.09
C ASP A 586 -0.49 32.04 12.57
N SER A 587 -0.20 30.97 11.81
CA SER A 587 -0.46 29.61 12.24
C SER A 587 0.34 29.27 13.50
N PRO A 588 -0.27 28.57 14.47
CA PRO A 588 0.43 28.06 15.65
C PRO A 588 1.34 26.87 15.33
N LEU A 589 1.28 26.33 14.11
CA LEU A 589 2.05 25.16 13.70
C LEU A 589 3.43 25.51 13.11
N ILE A 590 3.70 26.81 12.93
CA ILE A 590 5.01 27.32 12.50
C ILE A 590 5.99 27.23 13.66
N ASP A 591 7.21 26.77 13.41
CA ASP A 591 8.27 26.58 14.42
C ASP A 591 7.85 25.67 15.60
N ALA A 592 6.88 24.77 15.38
CA ALA A 592 6.28 23.95 16.44
C ALA A 592 6.61 22.45 16.37
N GLY A 593 7.22 22.02 15.26
CA GLY A 593 7.64 20.64 15.08
C GLY A 593 8.92 20.32 15.85
N ARG A 594 9.37 19.08 15.72
CA ARG A 594 10.67 18.63 16.21
C ARG A 594 11.59 18.25 15.06
N TYR A 595 12.89 18.40 15.28
CA TYR A 595 13.90 17.86 14.37
C TYR A 595 13.85 16.33 14.37
N ASN A 596 14.13 15.74 13.20
CA ASN A 596 14.41 14.32 13.07
C ASN A 596 15.18 14.06 11.77
N ALA A 597 16.12 13.11 11.78
CA ALA A 597 16.93 12.79 10.60
C ALA A 597 16.08 12.28 9.40
N HIS A 598 14.91 11.71 9.67
CA HIS A 598 14.02 11.15 8.65
C HIS A 598 13.14 12.22 7.96
N LEU A 599 13.20 13.51 8.34
CA LEU A 599 12.48 14.57 7.64
C LEU A 599 13.08 14.90 6.27
N GLY A 600 14.39 14.67 6.08
CA GLY A 600 15.05 15.00 4.82
C GLY A 600 15.49 16.46 4.76
N THR A 601 15.36 17.11 3.60
CA THR A 601 15.97 18.44 3.35
C THR A 601 15.03 19.48 2.76
N ALA A 602 13.88 19.08 2.23
CA ALA A 602 12.87 19.98 1.69
C ALA A 602 11.45 19.46 1.97
N ASP A 603 10.49 20.37 1.99
CA ASP A 603 9.07 20.08 2.17
C ASP A 603 8.41 19.64 0.84
N PHE A 604 7.08 19.46 0.85
CA PHE A 604 6.30 19.14 -0.35
C PHE A 604 6.51 20.16 -1.48
N LEU A 605 6.66 21.44 -1.16
CA LEU A 605 6.79 22.53 -2.14
C LEU A 605 8.23 22.77 -2.62
N GLY A 606 9.20 22.02 -2.09
CA GLY A 606 10.62 22.18 -2.38
C GLY A 606 11.30 23.29 -1.56
N THR A 607 10.64 23.78 -0.51
CA THR A 607 11.20 24.73 0.46
C THR A 607 12.15 23.99 1.38
N HIS A 608 13.32 24.58 1.67
CA HIS A 608 14.26 24.06 2.68
C HIS A 608 13.58 23.99 4.06
N LEU A 609 13.71 22.87 4.78
CA LEU A 609 12.89 22.56 5.98
C LEU A 609 13.15 23.38 7.25
N TYR A 610 14.24 24.13 7.32
CA TYR A 610 14.68 24.67 8.60
C TYR A 610 14.83 26.17 8.52
N TYR A 611 13.73 26.84 8.87
CA TYR A 611 13.69 28.23 9.24
C TYR A 611 13.36 28.37 10.73
N GLY A 612 13.40 29.61 11.25
CA GLY A 612 13.17 29.89 12.67
C GLY A 612 13.90 28.99 13.67
N ASP A 613 13.13 28.46 14.62
CA ASP A 613 13.61 27.72 15.79
C ASP A 613 13.44 26.19 15.61
N ALA A 614 12.44 25.74 14.85
CA ALA A 614 12.13 24.33 14.61
C ALA A 614 11.43 24.13 13.25
N PRO A 615 11.40 22.92 12.67
CA PRO A 615 10.59 22.69 11.45
C PRO A 615 9.10 22.90 11.74
N ASP A 616 8.34 23.31 10.72
CA ASP A 616 6.89 23.41 10.83
C ASP A 616 6.22 22.02 10.93
N ILE A 617 5.06 21.95 11.58
CA ILE A 617 4.21 20.76 11.57
C ILE A 617 3.44 20.70 10.24
N GLY A 618 3.40 19.54 9.59
CA GLY A 618 2.69 19.30 8.33
C GLY A 618 3.58 19.41 7.08
N ILE A 619 2.93 19.53 5.91
CA ILE A 619 3.58 19.28 4.61
C ILE A 619 4.38 20.47 4.02
N ALA A 620 4.26 21.67 4.59
CA ALA A 620 4.79 22.89 4.00
C ALA A 620 5.44 23.79 5.05
N GLU A 621 6.70 24.13 4.79
CA GLU A 621 7.53 24.99 5.62
C GLU A 621 7.32 26.47 5.26
N ALA A 622 7.10 27.30 6.27
CA ALA A 622 7.06 28.75 6.16
C ALA A 622 8.50 29.31 6.22
N PRO A 623 8.97 30.05 5.21
CA PRO A 623 10.32 30.63 5.22
C PRO A 623 10.38 31.89 6.11
N LEU A 624 10.13 31.73 7.41
CA LEU A 624 10.08 32.79 8.42
C LEU A 624 11.26 32.65 9.41
N GLY A 625 11.92 33.76 9.73
CA GLY A 625 13.10 33.70 10.60
C GLY A 625 14.39 33.35 9.86
N LYS A 626 15.36 32.77 10.56
CA LYS A 626 16.70 32.52 10.03
C LYS A 626 16.81 31.10 9.49
N ARG A 627 17.26 30.95 8.25
CA ARG A 627 17.58 29.63 7.68
C ARG A 627 18.69 28.93 8.46
N VAL A 628 18.46 27.68 8.84
CA VAL A 628 19.43 26.78 9.47
C VAL A 628 19.89 25.74 8.44
N ALA A 629 21.15 25.84 8.00
CA ALA A 629 21.65 24.98 6.92
C ALA A 629 21.96 23.54 7.37
N HIS A 630 22.36 23.38 8.63
CA HIS A 630 22.78 22.12 9.22
C HIS A 630 22.15 22.03 10.61
N PRO A 631 20.86 21.68 10.69
CA PRO A 631 20.25 21.44 11.99
C PRO A 631 20.92 20.25 12.65
N VAL A 632 20.94 20.27 13.97
CA VAL A 632 21.39 19.15 14.80
C VAL A 632 20.18 18.72 15.60
N ASP A 633 19.86 17.43 15.53
CA ASP A 633 18.90 16.82 16.43
C ASP A 633 19.63 16.56 17.76
N ASP A 634 19.45 17.46 18.73
CA ASP A 634 20.04 17.38 20.06
C ASP A 634 19.14 16.68 21.09
N ASP A 635 17.93 16.31 20.67
CA ASP A 635 16.94 15.55 21.43
C ASP A 635 16.27 14.48 20.55
N PRO A 636 17.03 13.47 20.10
CA PRO A 636 16.53 12.45 19.19
C PRO A 636 15.47 11.58 19.88
N ILE A 637 14.28 11.52 19.26
CA ILE A 637 13.14 10.71 19.77
C ILE A 637 13.49 9.23 19.93
N GLU A 638 14.45 8.74 19.15
CA GLU A 638 14.91 7.35 19.20
C GLU A 638 15.75 7.05 20.46
N GLU A 639 16.30 8.08 21.11
CA GLU A 639 17.04 7.98 22.38
C GLU A 639 16.17 8.31 23.60
N GLU A 640 14.96 8.86 23.39
CA GLU A 640 13.98 9.04 24.46
C GLU A 640 13.60 7.67 25.03
N THR A 641 14.15 7.38 26.20
CA THR A 641 13.69 6.29 27.03
C THR A 641 12.52 6.76 27.87
N ASP A 642 11.48 5.96 27.99
CA ASP A 642 10.47 6.16 29.02
C ASP A 642 11.13 5.98 30.40
N ASP A 643 11.63 7.09 30.96
CA ASP A 643 12.33 7.17 32.24
C ASP A 643 11.35 7.23 33.43
N ARG A 644 10.04 7.19 33.15
CA ARG A 644 9.01 7.15 34.18
C ARG A 644 9.21 5.93 35.04
N VAL A 645 9.42 6.17 36.33
CA VAL A 645 9.53 5.10 37.31
C VAL A 645 8.14 4.57 37.58
N ASN A 646 7.86 3.32 37.19
CA ASN A 646 6.65 2.62 37.61
C ASN A 646 6.69 2.41 39.14
N LEU A 647 5.94 3.22 39.87
CA LEU A 647 5.85 3.24 41.33
C LEU A 647 5.15 2.00 41.90
N ALA A 648 4.40 1.28 41.06
CA ALA A 648 3.78 0.01 41.38
C ALA A 648 4.71 -1.19 41.12
N LEU A 649 5.81 -1.03 40.37
CA LEU A 649 6.71 -2.13 40.03
C LEU A 649 7.25 -2.85 41.27
N GLY A 650 7.07 -4.16 41.31
CA GLY A 650 7.45 -5.05 42.42
C GLY A 650 6.67 -4.85 43.71
N LYS A 651 5.61 -4.03 43.73
CA LYS A 651 4.77 -3.82 44.91
C LYS A 651 3.86 -5.03 45.15
N THR A 652 3.44 -5.20 46.40
CA THR A 652 2.54 -6.30 46.74
C THR A 652 1.12 -5.96 46.32
N VAL A 653 0.50 -6.84 45.55
CA VAL A 653 -0.91 -6.75 45.16
C VAL A 653 -1.73 -7.81 45.90
N THR A 654 -2.84 -7.40 46.50
CA THR A 654 -3.85 -8.31 47.06
C THR A 654 -5.12 -8.25 46.23
N ALA A 655 -5.48 -9.35 45.58
CA ALA A 655 -6.74 -9.47 44.85
C ALA A 655 -7.82 -10.08 45.75
N SER A 656 -9.06 -9.59 45.66
CA SER A 656 -10.21 -10.21 46.36
C SER A 656 -10.62 -11.57 45.81
N SER A 657 -10.21 -11.87 44.57
CA SER A 657 -10.40 -13.14 43.90
C SER A 657 -9.22 -13.43 42.97
N THR A 658 -8.78 -14.68 42.89
CA THR A 658 -7.71 -15.11 41.99
C THR A 658 -8.04 -16.49 41.44
N HIS A 659 -7.92 -16.66 40.13
CA HIS A 659 -8.23 -17.90 39.44
C HIS A 659 -7.25 -19.01 39.87
N PRO A 660 -7.75 -20.22 40.23
CA PRO A 660 -6.89 -21.31 40.70
C PRO A 660 -6.14 -22.06 39.57
N GLY A 661 -6.56 -21.89 38.32
CA GLY A 661 -6.00 -22.56 37.14
C GLY A 661 -4.70 -21.95 36.58
N ALA A 662 -4.04 -22.69 35.69
CA ALA A 662 -2.69 -22.50 35.12
C ALA A 662 -1.52 -22.75 36.10
N ASN A 663 -1.56 -23.84 36.88
CA ASN A 663 -0.48 -24.22 37.80
C ASN A 663 -0.07 -23.13 38.81
N GLY A 664 -0.98 -22.21 39.16
CA GLY A 664 -0.72 -21.11 40.09
C GLY A 664 0.06 -19.94 39.49
N THR A 665 0.06 -19.76 38.17
CA THR A 665 0.76 -18.63 37.52
C THR A 665 -0.07 -17.35 37.39
N LEU A 666 -1.39 -17.40 37.63
CA LEU A 666 -2.32 -16.27 37.44
C LEU A 666 -2.50 -15.39 38.68
N THR A 667 -1.42 -15.21 39.44
CA THR A 667 -1.44 -14.57 40.76
C THR A 667 -1.37 -13.04 40.67
N ALA A 668 -1.83 -12.34 41.71
CA ALA A 668 -1.96 -10.89 41.67
C ALA A 668 -0.62 -10.14 41.57
N ASP A 669 0.51 -10.77 41.94
CA ASP A 669 1.85 -10.21 41.76
C ASP A 669 2.19 -9.93 40.29
N LYS A 670 1.51 -10.60 39.34
CA LYS A 670 1.67 -10.39 37.90
C LYS A 670 1.21 -9.02 37.44
N LEU A 671 0.35 -8.35 38.20
CA LEU A 671 -0.14 -7.02 37.85
C LEU A 671 0.91 -5.92 38.06
N THR A 672 2.07 -6.23 38.61
CA THR A 672 3.07 -5.24 38.98
C THR A 672 4.49 -5.76 38.78
N ASP A 673 4.68 -6.82 38.01
CA ASP A 673 6.01 -7.39 37.77
C ASP A 673 6.71 -6.78 36.55
N GLY A 674 6.00 -5.94 35.77
CA GLY A 674 6.51 -5.31 34.58
C GLY A 674 6.68 -6.27 33.40
N ASP A 675 6.21 -7.51 33.52
CA ASP A 675 6.24 -8.52 32.46
C ASP A 675 4.84 -8.71 31.87
N LEU A 676 4.59 -8.00 30.76
CA LEU A 676 3.34 -8.06 30.00
C LEU A 676 3.03 -9.45 29.40
N THR A 677 3.97 -10.40 29.46
CA THR A 677 3.71 -11.80 29.04
C THR A 677 3.05 -12.62 30.16
N THR A 678 3.04 -12.10 31.38
CA THR A 678 2.32 -12.67 32.51
C THR A 678 0.99 -11.96 32.73
N ARG A 679 0.14 -12.52 33.60
CA ARG A 679 -1.19 -11.94 33.88
C ARG A 679 -1.78 -12.48 35.18
N TRP A 680 -2.66 -11.69 35.78
CA TRP A 680 -3.61 -12.13 36.80
C TRP A 680 -4.98 -12.38 36.18
N ALA A 681 -5.74 -13.33 36.72
CA ALA A 681 -7.14 -13.55 36.38
C ALA A 681 -7.98 -13.69 37.65
N ALA A 682 -9.20 -13.16 37.65
CA ALA A 682 -10.17 -13.43 38.71
C ALA A 682 -10.73 -14.86 38.60
N ALA A 683 -11.10 -15.49 39.73
CA ALA A 683 -11.75 -16.80 39.70
C ALA A 683 -13.11 -16.74 38.98
N ASP A 684 -13.51 -17.85 38.37
CA ASP A 684 -14.75 -17.95 37.58
C ASP A 684 -16.02 -17.57 38.38
N ASP A 685 -15.98 -17.69 39.70
CA ASP A 685 -17.06 -17.36 40.65
C ASP A 685 -16.85 -16.03 41.38
N ALA A 686 -15.94 -15.17 40.90
CA ALA A 686 -15.67 -13.86 41.49
C ALA A 686 -16.93 -12.99 41.57
N THR A 687 -17.10 -12.32 42.72
CA THR A 687 -18.20 -11.37 42.93
C THR A 687 -17.69 -9.94 42.82
N TYR A 688 -18.40 -9.11 42.06
CA TYR A 688 -18.09 -7.68 41.94
C TYR A 688 -18.52 -6.90 43.21
N PRO A 689 -17.75 -5.88 43.63
CA PRO A 689 -16.52 -5.43 43.00
C PRO A 689 -15.34 -6.37 43.27
N ILE A 690 -14.54 -6.61 42.22
CA ILE A 690 -13.27 -7.33 42.34
C ILE A 690 -12.20 -6.28 42.62
N THR A 691 -11.50 -6.40 43.75
CA THR A 691 -10.55 -5.37 44.19
C THR A 691 -9.12 -5.85 44.03
N LEU A 692 -8.28 -5.01 43.45
CA LEU A 692 -6.85 -5.19 43.28
C LEU A 692 -6.13 -4.12 44.09
N ASP A 693 -5.63 -4.50 45.26
CA ASP A 693 -5.06 -3.58 46.25
C ASP A 693 -3.53 -3.59 46.16
N ILE A 694 -2.96 -2.52 45.62
CA ILE A 694 -1.53 -2.30 45.53
C ILE A 694 -1.05 -1.62 46.81
N ASN A 695 -0.08 -2.23 47.49
CA ASN A 695 0.54 -1.68 48.69
C ASN A 695 1.91 -1.08 48.36
N PHE A 696 2.02 0.25 48.40
CA PHE A 696 3.26 0.94 48.10
C PHE A 696 4.30 0.83 49.22
N GLY A 697 3.87 0.52 50.45
CA GLY A 697 4.69 0.40 51.66
C GLY A 697 4.94 1.73 52.40
N SER A 698 4.87 2.85 51.70
CA SER A 698 4.92 4.22 52.23
C SER A 698 3.99 5.11 51.42
N ASP A 699 3.72 6.32 51.89
CA ASP A 699 2.98 7.30 51.09
C ASP A 699 3.74 7.58 49.78
N THR A 700 3.03 7.37 48.67
CA THR A 700 3.50 7.55 47.30
C THR A 700 2.61 8.57 46.64
N THR A 701 3.21 9.51 45.92
CA THR A 701 2.49 10.52 45.14
C THR A 701 2.52 10.14 43.67
N PHE A 702 1.38 10.20 43.02
CA PHE A 702 1.21 9.89 41.59
C PHE A 702 0.07 10.70 40.99
N ASP A 703 0.07 10.86 39.67
CA ASP A 703 -0.95 11.58 38.89
C ASP A 703 -1.38 10.82 37.62
N GLU A 704 -0.86 9.60 37.45
CA GLU A 704 -1.15 8.74 36.33
C GLU A 704 -1.26 7.27 36.80
N VAL A 705 -2.29 6.56 36.30
CA VAL A 705 -2.44 5.12 36.50
C VAL A 705 -2.68 4.46 35.14
N TYR A 706 -1.81 3.52 34.79
CA TYR A 706 -1.89 2.68 33.61
C TYR A 706 -2.50 1.32 33.96
N LEU A 707 -3.41 0.83 33.11
CA LEU A 707 -4.11 -0.45 33.27
C LEU A 707 -4.14 -1.20 31.93
N ASP A 708 -3.83 -2.49 31.95
CA ASP A 708 -3.87 -3.35 30.76
C ASP A 708 -4.65 -4.64 31.05
N GLU A 709 -5.68 -4.94 30.26
CA GLU A 709 -6.34 -6.25 30.25
C GLU A 709 -5.55 -7.26 29.41
N TYR A 710 -5.72 -8.55 29.69
CA TYR A 710 -5.20 -9.62 28.84
C TYR A 710 -6.25 -10.09 27.83
N THR A 711 -5.87 -10.22 26.56
CA THR A 711 -6.66 -10.93 25.54
C THR A 711 -5.77 -11.83 24.70
N ASP A 712 -6.37 -12.85 24.09
CA ASP A 712 -5.75 -13.73 23.10
C ASP A 712 -6.70 -13.91 21.90
N ALA A 713 -6.29 -14.73 20.91
CA ALA A 713 -7.08 -14.96 19.70
C ALA A 713 -8.51 -15.51 19.93
N GLY A 714 -8.86 -15.89 21.17
CA GLY A 714 -10.19 -16.37 21.54
C GLY A 714 -10.92 -15.52 22.57
N THR A 715 -10.37 -14.38 23.01
CA THR A 715 -10.94 -13.61 24.12
C THR A 715 -10.93 -12.10 23.87
N ASN A 716 -11.92 -11.38 24.42
CA ASN A 716 -12.03 -9.92 24.36
C ASN A 716 -11.74 -9.29 25.73
N PRO A 717 -11.59 -7.95 25.83
CA PRO A 717 -11.64 -7.25 27.11
C PRO A 717 -12.95 -7.54 27.86
N ARG A 718 -12.91 -7.57 29.19
CA ARG A 718 -14.01 -8.10 30.02
C ARG A 718 -14.52 -7.06 31.01
N VAL A 719 -13.72 -6.08 31.38
CA VAL A 719 -14.13 -5.03 32.32
C VAL A 719 -15.02 -4.01 31.61
N GLN A 720 -16.21 -3.75 32.16
CA GLN A 720 -17.11 -2.68 31.72
C GLN A 720 -16.90 -1.41 32.53
N SER A 721 -16.74 -1.52 33.84
CA SER A 721 -16.58 -0.34 34.71
C SER A 721 -15.58 -0.62 35.83
N PHE A 722 -14.90 0.43 36.26
CA PHE A 722 -13.99 0.38 37.39
C PHE A 722 -13.86 1.74 38.10
N GLU A 723 -13.35 1.68 39.32
CA GLU A 723 -12.99 2.84 40.14
C GLU A 723 -11.52 2.75 40.58
N LEU A 724 -10.85 3.90 40.63
CA LEU A 724 -9.55 4.07 41.29
C LEU A 724 -9.76 4.72 42.65
N GLN A 725 -9.27 4.05 43.69
CA GLN A 725 -9.49 4.45 45.08
C GLN A 725 -8.16 4.59 45.82
N ARG A 726 -8.05 5.63 46.66
CA ARG A 726 -6.92 5.84 47.57
C ARG A 726 -7.30 5.43 49.00
N TRP A 727 -6.34 4.93 49.75
CA TRP A 727 -6.52 4.65 51.18
C TRP A 727 -6.39 5.95 52.00
N ASP A 728 -7.40 6.27 52.80
CA ASP A 728 -7.34 7.36 53.76
C ASP A 728 -7.03 6.81 55.17
N PRO A 729 -5.81 7.01 55.69
CA PRO A 729 -5.44 6.50 57.01
C PRO A 729 -6.14 7.23 58.16
N GLY A 730 -6.66 8.46 57.93
CA GLY A 730 -7.36 9.24 58.94
C GLY A 730 -8.76 8.70 59.23
N THR A 731 -9.42 8.13 58.22
CA THR A 731 -10.77 7.56 58.32
C THR A 731 -10.79 6.03 58.26
N GLY A 732 -9.71 5.40 57.80
CA GLY A 732 -9.62 3.96 57.58
C GLY A 732 -10.53 3.48 56.44
N GLN A 733 -10.79 4.34 55.45
CA GLN A 733 -11.70 4.07 54.33
C GLN A 733 -10.99 4.23 52.98
N TRP A 734 -11.54 3.59 51.96
CA TRP A 734 -11.17 3.82 50.57
C TRP A 734 -11.97 4.99 50.01
N VAL A 735 -11.31 5.90 49.31
CA VAL A 735 -11.91 7.09 48.70
C VAL A 735 -11.67 7.06 47.19
N THR A 736 -12.75 7.00 46.41
CA THR A 736 -12.69 7.06 44.95
C THR A 736 -12.23 8.44 44.49
N PHE A 737 -11.23 8.47 43.60
CA PHE A 737 -10.72 9.71 42.99
C PHE A 737 -10.86 9.72 41.46
N ALA A 738 -11.07 8.56 40.83
CA ALA A 738 -11.41 8.45 39.41
C ALA A 738 -12.32 7.23 39.17
N SER A 739 -13.16 7.29 38.13
CA SER A 739 -14.07 6.20 37.74
C SER A 739 -14.28 6.21 36.23
N ARG A 740 -14.48 5.04 35.62
CA ARG A 740 -14.87 4.92 34.20
C ARG A 740 -15.94 3.85 34.03
N GLU A 741 -16.85 4.08 33.08
CA GLU A 741 -17.93 3.16 32.71
C GLU A 741 -17.70 2.48 31.35
N ASN A 742 -16.56 2.74 30.69
CA ASN A 742 -16.32 2.39 29.29
C ASN A 742 -15.23 1.31 29.13
N GLY A 743 -15.00 0.52 30.19
CA GLY A 743 -14.01 -0.54 30.26
C GLY A 743 -12.57 -0.08 30.47
N ILE A 744 -11.69 -1.06 30.65
CA ILE A 744 -10.23 -0.87 30.69
C ILE A 744 -9.68 -1.11 29.29
N GLY A 745 -9.85 -2.31 28.74
CA GLY A 745 -9.22 -2.68 27.48
C GLY A 745 -7.70 -2.80 27.63
N HIS A 746 -6.97 -2.46 26.58
CA HIS A 746 -5.51 -2.43 26.57
C HIS A 746 -4.97 -1.00 26.67
N ASP A 747 -3.83 -0.84 27.32
CA ASP A 747 -3.08 0.43 27.38
C ASP A 747 -3.87 1.64 27.88
N LEU A 748 -4.76 1.42 28.84
CA LEU A 748 -5.52 2.52 29.40
C LEU A 748 -4.68 3.32 30.38
N THR A 749 -4.28 4.52 29.97
CA THR A 749 -3.76 5.53 30.87
C THR A 749 -4.88 6.41 31.41
N VAL A 750 -5.09 6.38 32.72
CA VAL A 750 -5.99 7.28 33.44
C VAL A 750 -5.17 8.45 33.97
N THR A 751 -5.47 9.65 33.48
CA THR A 751 -4.91 10.93 33.92
C THR A 751 -6.04 11.93 34.21
N GLY A 752 -5.72 13.22 34.41
CA GLY A 752 -6.71 14.30 34.57
C GLY A 752 -7.29 14.43 35.98
N PHE A 753 -6.80 13.63 36.93
CA PHE A 753 -7.03 13.83 38.37
C PHE A 753 -5.87 14.59 39.01
N SER A 754 -6.14 15.36 40.06
CA SER A 754 -5.07 16.02 40.84
C SER A 754 -4.18 14.99 41.53
N SER A 755 -2.87 15.27 41.67
CA SER A 755 -1.92 14.33 42.27
C SER A 755 -2.45 13.73 43.58
N VAL A 756 -2.38 12.41 43.67
CA VAL A 756 -2.86 11.61 44.79
C VAL A 756 -1.67 11.13 45.62
N THR A 757 -1.69 11.41 46.92
CA THR A 757 -0.73 10.83 47.88
C THR A 757 -1.43 9.78 48.74
N THR A 758 -0.95 8.54 48.70
CA THR A 758 -1.50 7.42 49.48
C THR A 758 -0.48 6.30 49.66
N SER A 759 -0.61 5.52 50.73
CA SER A 759 0.18 4.30 50.93
C SER A 759 -0.38 3.07 50.18
N ARG A 760 -1.62 3.15 49.71
CA ARG A 760 -2.26 2.08 48.92
C ARG A 760 -3.17 2.63 47.82
N LEU A 761 -3.14 1.97 46.67
CA LEU A 761 -4.06 2.17 45.55
C LEU A 761 -4.94 0.94 45.41
N ARG A 762 -6.23 1.12 45.16
CA ARG A 762 -7.15 0.05 44.79
C ARG A 762 -7.71 0.31 43.40
N VAL A 763 -7.57 -0.68 42.53
CA VAL A 763 -8.37 -0.79 41.30
C VAL A 763 -9.57 -1.66 41.63
N SER A 764 -10.75 -1.05 41.68
CA SER A 764 -12.02 -1.72 41.98
C SER A 764 -12.76 -1.96 40.67
N LEU A 765 -12.72 -3.17 40.14
CA LEU A 765 -13.52 -3.56 38.98
C LEU A 765 -14.97 -3.66 39.43
N THR A 766 -15.86 -2.84 38.88
CA THR A 766 -17.25 -2.69 39.35
C THR A 766 -18.28 -3.35 38.45
N GLY A 767 -17.91 -3.70 37.22
CA GLY A 767 -18.81 -4.43 36.32
C GLY A 767 -18.10 -5.11 35.16
N GLN A 768 -18.72 -6.17 34.67
CA GLN A 768 -18.30 -6.93 33.49
C GLN A 768 -19.07 -6.48 32.26
N ILE A 769 -18.46 -6.59 31.08
CA ILE A 769 -19.14 -6.46 29.80
C ILE A 769 -20.18 -7.58 29.71
N ALA A 770 -21.44 -7.22 29.46
CA ALA A 770 -22.58 -8.15 29.57
C ALA A 770 -22.53 -9.33 28.59
N THR A 771 -21.79 -9.19 27.48
CA THR A 771 -21.62 -10.24 26.46
C THR A 771 -20.45 -11.19 26.74
N GLU A 772 -19.59 -10.86 27.69
CA GLU A 772 -18.40 -11.65 27.98
C GLU A 772 -18.69 -12.77 28.97
N THR A 773 -18.20 -13.96 28.67
CA THR A 773 -18.39 -15.16 29.51
C THR A 773 -17.26 -15.41 30.50
N TYR A 774 -16.11 -14.76 30.29
CA TYR A 774 -14.90 -14.94 31.10
C TYR A 774 -14.76 -13.81 32.12
N THR A 775 -14.14 -14.11 33.26
CA THR A 775 -13.87 -13.13 34.32
C THR A 775 -12.66 -12.25 33.98
N PRO A 776 -12.58 -11.02 34.52
CA PRO A 776 -11.50 -10.08 34.23
C PRO A 776 -10.12 -10.69 34.38
N THR A 777 -9.27 -10.38 33.41
CA THR A 777 -7.88 -10.79 33.36
C THR A 777 -7.06 -9.58 32.97
N LEU A 778 -6.06 -9.24 33.78
CA LEU A 778 -5.21 -8.06 33.58
C LEU A 778 -3.74 -8.47 33.52
N THR A 779 -2.99 -7.83 32.64
CA THR A 779 -1.55 -8.02 32.44
C THR A 779 -0.74 -7.11 33.36
N GLU A 780 -1.09 -5.83 33.48
CA GLU A 780 -0.28 -4.86 34.25
C GLU A 780 -1.14 -3.73 34.85
N ILE A 781 -0.70 -3.25 36.00
CA ILE A 781 -1.11 -2.00 36.63
C ILE A 781 0.17 -1.22 36.95
N ALA A 782 0.41 -0.15 36.21
CA ALA A 782 1.54 0.74 36.44
C ALA A 782 1.07 2.09 36.99
N VAL A 783 1.91 2.72 37.79
CA VAL A 783 1.60 3.99 38.46
C VAL A 783 2.76 4.94 38.28
N TYR A 784 2.49 6.14 37.81
CA TYR A 784 3.53 7.11 37.47
C TYR A 784 3.28 8.46 38.11
N HIS A 785 4.37 9.19 38.36
CA HIS A 785 4.31 10.60 38.73
C HIS A 785 5.01 11.40 37.64
N THR A 786 4.23 12.20 36.94
CA THR A 786 4.69 12.98 35.77
C THR A 786 5.25 14.34 36.15
N GLY A 787 5.04 14.80 37.39
CA GLY A 787 5.59 16.06 37.90
C GLY A 787 5.02 17.33 37.27
N LYS A 788 3.91 17.20 36.51
CA LYS A 788 3.22 18.31 35.84
C LYS A 788 2.29 19.09 36.78
#